data_AF-A0A4R8EN78-F1
#
_entry.id   AF-A0A4R8EN78-F1
#
_cell.length_a   1.000
_cell.length_b   1.000
_cell.length_c   1.000
_cell.angle_alpha   90.00
_cell.angle_beta   90.00
_cell.angle_gamma   90.00
#
_symmetry.space_group_name_H-M   'P 1'
#
loop_
_entity.id
_entity.type
_entity.pdbx_description
1 polymer ?
#
loop_
_entity_poly.entity_id
_entity_poly.type
_entity_poly.pdbx_seq_one_letter_code
_entity_poly.pdbx_strand_id
1 'polypeptide(L)'
;MKKNLLLLVVFLMTAQLWAQSLTITEASGWLETAFVKWQPVSGAQSYNVYYTGNGFTDKKIDDQLIRSYGSYFRADIPGLKAGTYTVKVKPVVNGTEGTGATTSNLTVAAHDRNGFAFEGGRVPGGYKADGTPKDNAVILYITQNTKNTISMNITGASTNPCIGLQNILYAIKKGKDTRPFIIRLIGNITDMTVMEGGDVVIENANNASSYVTFEGIGNDAVANGWGVRLKSASNIEVNNLGFMNCNSTAGDNVGMQQDNDHVWVHNCDLFYGNAGSDADQIKGDGALDNKTSTYITLSYNHFWDNGKASLLGLSEGTTSGLYITYHHNWFDHSDSRHPRVRYYSAHIYNNYFDGVAKYGSGSTLGSSLFVEGNYFRNSKHPMLTSLQGTDIWDEANQVNNAGTMGTFSGEAGGSIKAFNNTFDASNGTNNMRFVAYNDPNPLYNIAGKISSTTDFDAYVATTRGEVVSSSVKSKSGANTYNNFDTDAALYVKNLVIDQPSTAKTKTTQYAGRVSGGDLQWVFNNATDDTSSLVITALKTALTNYTGTLVSVQGEGNPPGGTQTLTLTSSANNNQTVASGTAISSIVFTWGGDATDATVTGLPASGLTFVKNTTAKTITITGTPTATVSYSIATSGTSGSPATGSGTITVTAAGNQTLTSSGNNSQTVASGTAISTIVFTWGGNATDAAVTGIPASGLSFVKNTTAKTITITGTPTANVSYSVTTSGTAGSPVTASGTITVSTGSSGSEIHNFTTSGKTSSFYTITGNMNSTPGSVTYNGLTLTERLKIESSTTIAYTTTSTSTLTLVFDSNFTGTIKVDNVSYTASAGIVTASIAAGSHIITKGSVANLFYISTVYGGSTLKVAPAADSLVTESTNSKIILYPNPVSSTLYLSDSNQKVEKVLIYNISGNLVITSGKQTESIDTSSLIPGTYLAKIYTTEGSFNQTLLKK
;
A
#
# COMPACT_ATOMS: atom_id res chain seq x y z
N MET A 1 -75.13 28.35 11.51
CA MET A 1 -74.26 27.18 11.85
C MET A 1 -74.35 26.00 10.86
N LYS A 2 -75.44 25.78 10.11
CA LYS A 2 -75.55 24.62 9.20
C LYS A 2 -74.84 24.75 7.83
N LYS A 3 -74.53 25.95 7.35
CA LYS A 3 -73.80 26.16 6.06
C LYS A 3 -72.27 26.03 6.16
N ASN A 4 -71.69 26.30 7.33
CA ASN A 4 -70.23 26.19 7.52
C ASN A 4 -69.78 24.74 7.80
N LEU A 5 -70.70 23.87 8.24
CA LEU A 5 -70.40 22.45 8.46
C LEU A 5 -70.35 21.66 7.13
N LEU A 6 -71.14 22.08 6.12
CA LEU A 6 -71.14 21.44 4.80
C LEU A 6 -69.85 21.75 4.02
N LEU A 7 -69.32 22.97 4.14
CA LEU A 7 -68.03 23.34 3.55
C LEU A 7 -66.84 22.62 4.23
N LEU A 8 -66.91 22.37 5.55
CA LEU A 8 -65.89 21.60 6.25
C LEU A 8 -65.92 20.10 5.88
N VAL A 9 -67.10 19.54 5.65
CA VAL A 9 -67.27 18.13 5.23
C VAL A 9 -66.89 17.91 3.75
N VAL A 10 -67.09 18.91 2.88
CA VAL A 10 -66.65 18.86 1.46
C VAL A 10 -65.14 19.12 1.33
N PHE A 11 -64.54 19.93 2.21
CA PHE A 11 -63.08 20.08 2.29
C PHE A 11 -62.38 18.85 2.90
N LEU A 12 -63.09 18.07 3.73
CA LEU A 12 -62.62 16.78 4.26
C LEU A 12 -62.84 15.58 3.31
N MET A 13 -63.59 15.74 2.21
CA MET A 13 -63.77 14.71 1.16
C MET A 13 -62.91 14.92 -0.08
N THR A 14 -62.05 15.95 -0.12
CA THR A 14 -61.17 16.25 -1.27
C THR A 14 -59.69 16.35 -0.91
N ALA A 15 -59.27 15.72 0.19
CA ALA A 15 -57.92 15.21 0.26
C ALA A 15 -57.82 14.09 -0.79
N GLN A 16 -57.60 14.45 -2.05
CA GLN A 16 -56.96 13.57 -3.00
C GLN A 16 -55.67 13.15 -2.31
N LEU A 17 -55.68 11.95 -1.73
CA LEU A 17 -54.47 11.19 -1.49
C LEU A 17 -53.86 11.07 -2.88
N TRP A 18 -52.95 11.98 -3.22
CA TRP A 18 -52.05 11.78 -4.35
C TRP A 18 -51.31 10.50 -3.98
N ALA A 19 -51.75 9.38 -4.53
CA ALA A 19 -51.01 8.13 -4.44
C ALA A 19 -49.64 8.45 -5.03
N GLN A 20 -48.63 8.52 -4.17
CA GLN A 20 -47.29 8.90 -4.56
C GLN A 20 -46.84 7.87 -5.61
N SER A 21 -46.65 8.32 -6.85
CA SER A 21 -46.29 7.44 -7.96
C SER A 21 -44.89 6.87 -7.72
N LEU A 22 -44.72 5.56 -7.91
CA LEU A 22 -43.42 4.91 -7.81
C LEU A 22 -42.44 5.59 -8.77
N THR A 23 -41.28 6.00 -8.24
CA THR A 23 -40.26 6.71 -9.00
C THR A 23 -39.00 5.87 -9.07
N ILE A 24 -38.67 5.38 -10.28
CA ILE A 24 -37.39 4.73 -10.58
C ILE A 24 -36.31 5.80 -10.64
N THR A 25 -35.24 5.63 -9.88
CA THR A 25 -34.13 6.59 -9.81
C THR A 25 -32.93 6.17 -10.62
N GLU A 26 -32.76 4.86 -10.85
CA GLU A 26 -31.62 4.31 -11.58
C GLU A 26 -31.99 2.93 -12.13
N ALA A 27 -31.52 2.60 -13.33
CA ALA A 27 -31.60 1.25 -13.87
C ALA A 27 -30.55 1.06 -14.96
N SER A 28 -29.94 -0.13 -15.01
CA SER A 28 -29.01 -0.50 -16.08
C SER A 28 -28.99 -2.01 -16.28
N GLY A 29 -28.62 -2.45 -17.48
CA GLY A 29 -28.13 -3.80 -17.71
C GLY A 29 -26.62 -3.89 -17.47
N TRP A 30 -26.13 -5.11 -17.28
CA TRP A 30 -24.73 -5.45 -17.04
C TRP A 30 -24.40 -6.81 -17.69
N LEU A 31 -23.36 -7.49 -17.24
CA LEU A 31 -23.06 -8.88 -17.61
C LEU A 31 -24.08 -9.81 -16.95
N GLU A 32 -24.97 -10.39 -17.75
CA GLU A 32 -25.98 -11.39 -17.39
C GLU A 32 -26.91 -11.01 -16.24
N THR A 33 -26.97 -9.71 -15.93
CA THR A 33 -27.83 -9.14 -14.91
C THR A 33 -28.37 -7.79 -15.35
N ALA A 34 -29.49 -7.39 -14.78
CA ALA A 34 -30.02 -6.03 -14.83
C ALA A 34 -30.45 -5.60 -13.43
N PHE A 35 -30.29 -4.32 -13.11
CA PHE A 35 -30.71 -3.78 -11.83
C PHE A 35 -31.62 -2.56 -11.99
N VAL A 36 -32.42 -2.31 -10.95
CA VAL A 36 -33.28 -1.12 -10.83
C VAL A 36 -33.28 -0.63 -9.39
N LYS A 37 -33.23 0.69 -9.20
CA LYS A 37 -33.41 1.36 -7.90
C LYS A 37 -34.62 2.29 -7.95
N TRP A 38 -35.37 2.38 -6.86
CA TRP A 38 -36.54 3.25 -6.76
C TRP A 38 -36.74 3.80 -5.35
N GLN A 39 -37.48 4.91 -5.27
CA GLN A 39 -37.85 5.51 -4.00
C GLN A 39 -38.95 4.70 -3.28
N PRO A 40 -38.93 4.60 -1.94
CA PRO A 40 -40.00 3.97 -1.19
C PRO A 40 -41.33 4.67 -1.44
N VAL A 41 -42.40 3.88 -1.63
CA VAL A 41 -43.78 4.38 -1.74
C VAL A 41 -44.43 4.31 -0.36
N SER A 42 -44.99 5.43 0.10
CA SER A 42 -45.68 5.49 1.40
C SER A 42 -46.80 4.45 1.50
N GLY A 43 -46.78 3.66 2.57
CA GLY A 43 -47.77 2.60 2.82
C GLY A 43 -47.53 1.28 2.08
N ALA A 44 -46.53 1.20 1.20
CA ALA A 44 -46.16 -0.07 0.56
C ALA A 44 -45.53 -1.02 1.58
N GLN A 45 -46.03 -2.26 1.62
CA GLN A 45 -45.56 -3.33 2.49
C GLN A 45 -44.50 -4.20 1.82
N SER A 46 -44.58 -4.31 0.49
CA SER A 46 -43.64 -5.03 -0.36
C SER A 46 -43.69 -4.47 -1.78
N TYR A 47 -42.85 -5.00 -2.66
CA TYR A 47 -42.87 -4.70 -4.09
C TYR A 47 -42.91 -5.98 -4.91
N ASN A 48 -43.59 -5.95 -6.05
CA ASN A 48 -43.42 -6.95 -7.07
C ASN A 48 -42.59 -6.35 -8.21
N VAL A 49 -41.54 -7.07 -8.60
CA VAL A 49 -40.65 -6.69 -9.69
C VAL A 49 -40.76 -7.72 -10.79
N TYR A 50 -40.87 -7.24 -12.03
CA TYR A 50 -41.07 -8.04 -13.22
C TYR A 50 -40.07 -7.63 -14.29
N TYR A 51 -39.61 -8.57 -15.11
CA TYR A 51 -38.88 -8.25 -16.33
C TYR A 51 -39.61 -8.72 -17.59
N THR A 52 -39.39 -8.01 -18.69
CA THR A 52 -39.83 -8.37 -20.04
C THR A 52 -38.63 -8.32 -20.97
N GLY A 53 -38.44 -9.33 -21.81
CA GLY A 53 -37.29 -9.48 -22.71
C GLY A 53 -36.95 -10.95 -22.96
N ASN A 54 -36.27 -11.23 -24.07
CA ASN A 54 -35.87 -12.60 -24.47
C ASN A 54 -37.02 -13.64 -24.41
N GLY A 55 -38.20 -13.27 -24.89
CA GLY A 55 -39.38 -14.14 -24.95
C GLY A 55 -40.22 -14.20 -23.66
N PHE A 56 -39.77 -13.59 -22.57
CA PHE A 56 -40.56 -13.44 -21.35
C PHE A 56 -41.33 -12.12 -21.35
N THR A 57 -42.57 -12.16 -20.86
CA THR A 57 -43.41 -10.98 -20.62
C THR A 57 -43.80 -10.96 -19.15
N ASP A 58 -43.53 -9.85 -18.47
CA ASP A 58 -43.81 -9.64 -17.04
C ASP A 58 -43.49 -10.87 -16.18
N LYS A 59 -42.28 -11.41 -16.33
CA LYS A 59 -41.80 -12.51 -15.49
C LYS A 59 -41.44 -11.94 -14.12
N LYS A 60 -42.18 -12.34 -13.08
CA LYS A 60 -41.91 -11.95 -11.69
C LYS A 60 -40.56 -12.54 -11.26
N ILE A 61 -39.76 -11.76 -10.54
CA ILE A 61 -38.53 -12.21 -9.88
C ILE A 61 -38.80 -12.73 -8.47
N ASP A 62 -37.82 -13.43 -7.90
CA ASP A 62 -37.87 -13.89 -6.51
C ASP A 62 -37.81 -12.71 -5.54
N ASP A 63 -38.57 -12.80 -4.46
CA ASP A 63 -38.70 -11.70 -3.49
C ASP A 63 -37.34 -11.35 -2.84
N GLN A 64 -36.45 -12.33 -2.63
CA GLN A 64 -35.11 -12.11 -2.03
C GLN A 64 -34.19 -11.24 -2.90
N LEU A 65 -34.51 -11.07 -4.18
CA LEU A 65 -33.78 -10.16 -5.05
C LEU A 65 -34.19 -8.70 -4.85
N ILE A 66 -35.19 -8.40 -4.01
CA ILE A 66 -35.67 -7.07 -3.67
C ILE A 66 -35.16 -6.67 -2.28
N ARG A 67 -34.41 -5.57 -2.22
CA ARG A 67 -33.65 -5.13 -1.04
C ARG A 67 -33.94 -3.69 -0.69
N SER A 68 -34.08 -3.40 0.59
CA SER A 68 -34.24 -2.05 1.13
C SER A 68 -32.92 -1.53 1.68
N TYR A 69 -32.62 -0.27 1.36
CA TYR A 69 -31.48 0.50 1.88
C TYR A 69 -31.97 1.70 2.70
N GLY A 70 -33.21 1.62 3.19
CA GLY A 70 -33.89 2.68 3.95
C GLY A 70 -34.41 3.81 3.05
N SER A 71 -33.50 4.54 2.40
CA SER A 71 -33.83 5.68 1.53
C SER A 71 -34.22 5.29 0.10
N TYR A 72 -33.92 4.07 -0.33
CA TYR A 72 -34.30 3.50 -1.62
C TYR A 72 -34.43 1.99 -1.53
N PHE A 73 -35.07 1.41 -2.52
CA PHE A 73 -35.07 -0.03 -2.78
C PHE A 73 -34.26 -0.33 -4.04
N ARG A 74 -33.70 -1.54 -4.10
CA ARG A 74 -32.98 -2.07 -5.26
C ARG A 74 -33.42 -3.49 -5.56
N ALA A 75 -33.46 -3.84 -6.83
CA ALA A 75 -33.55 -5.21 -7.29
C ALA A 75 -32.49 -5.51 -8.36
N ASP A 76 -31.93 -6.72 -8.33
CA ASP A 76 -30.99 -7.23 -9.33
C ASP A 76 -31.52 -8.55 -9.86
N ILE A 77 -31.42 -8.75 -11.17
CA ILE A 77 -32.01 -9.87 -11.89
C ILE A 77 -30.87 -10.64 -12.57
N PRO A 78 -30.12 -11.49 -11.85
CA PRO A 78 -29.06 -12.32 -12.42
C PRO A 78 -29.62 -13.46 -13.26
N GLY A 79 -28.78 -14.03 -14.12
CA GLY A 79 -29.13 -15.17 -14.97
C GLY A 79 -29.92 -14.78 -16.22
N LEU A 80 -29.73 -13.55 -16.71
CA LEU A 80 -30.34 -13.06 -17.93
C LEU A 80 -29.44 -13.33 -19.13
N LYS A 81 -30.03 -13.89 -20.19
CA LYS A 81 -29.37 -13.97 -21.48
C LYS A 81 -29.07 -12.58 -22.02
N ALA A 82 -27.95 -12.42 -22.73
CA ALA A 82 -27.66 -11.18 -23.44
C ALA A 82 -28.84 -10.73 -24.32
N GLY A 83 -29.16 -9.44 -24.31
CA GLY A 83 -30.32 -8.89 -25.01
C GLY A 83 -30.86 -7.62 -24.39
N THR A 84 -32.06 -7.24 -24.80
CA THR A 84 -32.74 -6.03 -24.35
C THR A 84 -33.91 -6.36 -23.44
N TYR A 85 -34.01 -5.64 -22.32
CA TYR A 85 -35.00 -5.89 -21.28
C TYR A 85 -35.65 -4.59 -20.80
N THR A 86 -36.86 -4.69 -20.25
CA THR A 86 -37.47 -3.65 -19.41
C THR A 86 -37.83 -4.24 -18.06
N VAL A 87 -37.68 -3.48 -16.99
CA VAL A 87 -38.03 -3.89 -15.63
C VAL A 87 -39.20 -3.05 -15.13
N LYS A 88 -40.23 -3.70 -14.60
CA LYS A 88 -41.44 -3.07 -14.05
C LYS A 88 -41.51 -3.31 -12.55
N VAL A 89 -41.68 -2.24 -11.78
CA VAL A 89 -41.76 -2.28 -10.31
C VAL A 89 -43.14 -1.80 -9.88
N LYS A 90 -43.82 -2.57 -9.04
CA LYS A 90 -45.13 -2.23 -8.49
C LYS A 90 -45.11 -2.27 -6.95
N PRO A 91 -45.58 -1.22 -6.25
CA PRO A 91 -45.78 -1.29 -4.81
C PRO A 91 -46.96 -2.19 -4.47
N VAL A 92 -46.91 -2.89 -3.33
CA VAL A 92 -48.01 -3.69 -2.80
C VAL A 92 -48.51 -3.04 -1.51
N VAL A 93 -49.76 -2.61 -1.50
CA VAL A 93 -50.41 -1.96 -0.36
C VAL A 93 -51.64 -2.78 0.01
N ASN A 94 -51.70 -3.23 1.26
CA ASN A 94 -52.77 -4.10 1.78
C ASN A 94 -52.98 -5.34 0.90
N GLY A 95 -51.88 -5.97 0.49
CA GLY A 95 -51.88 -7.15 -0.38
C GLY A 95 -52.30 -6.90 -1.83
N THR A 96 -52.56 -5.65 -2.23
CA THR A 96 -52.97 -5.30 -3.60
C THR A 96 -51.84 -4.58 -4.33
N GLU A 97 -51.56 -4.98 -5.57
CA GLU A 97 -50.62 -4.24 -6.42
C GLU A 97 -51.16 -2.86 -6.80
N GLY A 98 -50.39 -1.83 -6.53
CA GLY A 98 -50.65 -0.48 -6.97
C GLY A 98 -50.16 -0.19 -8.40
N THR A 99 -50.26 1.07 -8.80
CA THR A 99 -49.66 1.54 -10.06
C THR A 99 -48.15 1.51 -9.94
N GLY A 100 -47.49 0.85 -10.90
CA GLY A 100 -46.03 0.74 -10.96
C GLY A 100 -45.39 1.70 -11.96
N ALA A 101 -44.07 1.59 -12.08
CA ALA A 101 -43.28 2.22 -13.14
C ALA A 101 -42.48 1.17 -13.90
N THR A 102 -42.14 1.46 -15.16
CA THR A 102 -41.32 0.59 -16.02
C THR A 102 -40.08 1.36 -16.47
N THR A 103 -38.91 0.72 -16.47
CA THR A 103 -37.68 1.29 -16.97
C THR A 103 -37.76 1.54 -18.48
N SER A 104 -36.85 2.35 -19.02
CA SER A 104 -36.47 2.26 -20.42
C SER A 104 -35.84 0.90 -20.74
N ASN A 105 -35.57 0.65 -22.02
CA ASN A 105 -34.81 -0.51 -22.47
C ASN A 105 -33.41 -0.55 -21.81
N LEU A 106 -33.07 -1.68 -21.22
CA LEU A 106 -31.80 -2.00 -20.58
C LEU A 106 -31.08 -3.04 -21.44
N THR A 107 -29.78 -2.82 -21.69
CA THR A 107 -28.96 -3.76 -22.48
C THR A 107 -28.16 -4.65 -21.55
N VAL A 108 -28.41 -5.96 -21.61
CA VAL A 108 -27.66 -7.00 -20.89
C VAL A 108 -26.66 -7.63 -21.87
N ALA A 109 -25.42 -7.78 -21.42
CA ALA A 109 -24.34 -8.44 -22.16
C ALA A 109 -24.05 -9.84 -21.58
N ALA A 110 -23.35 -10.69 -22.34
CA ALA A 110 -22.93 -12.00 -21.86
C ALA A 110 -21.61 -11.90 -21.10
N HIS A 111 -21.39 -12.80 -20.13
CA HIS A 111 -20.03 -13.02 -19.62
C HIS A 111 -19.14 -13.65 -20.70
N ASP A 112 -17.85 -13.34 -20.61
CA ASP A 112 -16.82 -13.89 -21.49
C ASP A 112 -16.41 -15.30 -21.03
N ARG A 113 -16.97 -16.33 -21.66
CA ARG A 113 -16.72 -17.74 -21.36
C ARG A 113 -15.55 -18.33 -22.16
N ASN A 114 -14.44 -17.59 -22.24
CA ASN A 114 -13.18 -18.10 -22.81
C ASN A 114 -12.23 -18.56 -21.71
N GLY A 115 -11.40 -19.57 -21.98
CA GLY A 115 -10.44 -20.07 -21.00
C GLY A 115 -10.50 -21.57 -20.80
N PHE A 116 -9.50 -22.10 -20.10
CA PHE A 116 -9.38 -23.53 -19.84
C PHE A 116 -10.47 -24.11 -18.93
N ALA A 117 -11.24 -23.29 -18.22
CA ALA A 117 -12.39 -23.78 -17.44
C ALA A 117 -13.52 -24.34 -18.32
N PHE A 118 -13.50 -23.98 -19.61
CA PHE A 118 -14.51 -24.38 -20.61
C PHE A 118 -14.00 -25.47 -21.56
N GLU A 119 -12.82 -26.03 -21.28
CA GLU A 119 -12.22 -27.10 -22.07
C GLU A 119 -13.18 -28.29 -22.21
N GLY A 120 -13.17 -28.94 -23.38
CA GLY A 120 -14.12 -30.02 -23.68
C GLY A 120 -15.60 -29.60 -23.75
N GLY A 121 -15.90 -28.29 -23.87
CA GLY A 121 -17.27 -27.77 -23.94
C GLY A 121 -17.99 -27.71 -22.59
N ARG A 122 -17.24 -27.77 -21.49
CA ARG A 122 -17.78 -27.66 -20.14
C ARG A 122 -18.23 -26.22 -19.87
N VAL A 123 -19.26 -26.07 -19.05
CA VAL A 123 -19.69 -24.77 -18.51
C VAL A 123 -19.79 -24.94 -17.00
N PRO A 124 -18.78 -24.47 -16.23
CA PRO A 124 -18.80 -24.53 -14.78
C PRO A 124 -20.03 -23.84 -14.18
N GLY A 125 -20.43 -24.25 -12.98
CA GLY A 125 -21.54 -23.64 -12.27
C GLY A 125 -22.94 -24.04 -12.75
N GLY A 126 -23.95 -23.46 -12.11
CA GLY A 126 -25.38 -23.68 -12.32
C GLY A 126 -25.98 -22.97 -13.53
N TYR A 127 -25.19 -22.28 -14.35
CA TYR A 127 -25.65 -21.53 -15.53
C TYR A 127 -25.30 -22.21 -16.86
N LYS A 128 -26.13 -21.97 -17.88
CA LYS A 128 -25.92 -22.39 -19.27
C LYS A 128 -24.91 -21.46 -19.95
N ALA A 129 -24.42 -21.87 -21.12
CA ALA A 129 -23.50 -21.06 -21.92
C ALA A 129 -24.08 -19.68 -22.33
N ASP A 130 -25.41 -19.53 -22.34
CA ASP A 130 -26.09 -18.27 -22.65
C ASP A 130 -26.46 -17.43 -21.41
N GLY A 131 -25.99 -17.83 -20.23
CA GLY A 131 -26.20 -17.12 -18.97
C GLY A 131 -27.49 -17.44 -18.23
N THR A 132 -28.40 -18.22 -18.81
CA THR A 132 -29.63 -18.61 -18.10
C THR A 132 -29.38 -19.79 -17.15
N PRO A 133 -30.12 -19.92 -16.02
CA PRO A 133 -29.96 -21.07 -15.13
C PRO A 133 -30.15 -22.41 -15.85
N LYS A 134 -29.38 -23.42 -15.46
CA LYS A 134 -29.53 -24.81 -15.92
C LYS A 134 -30.90 -25.37 -15.52
N ASP A 135 -31.37 -26.35 -16.29
CA ASP A 135 -32.65 -26.98 -15.98
C ASP A 135 -32.58 -27.67 -14.61
N ASN A 136 -33.64 -27.54 -13.83
CA ASN A 136 -33.72 -28.02 -12.44
C ASN A 136 -32.67 -27.42 -11.49
N ALA A 137 -32.09 -26.26 -11.83
CA ALA A 137 -31.21 -25.54 -10.92
C ALA A 137 -31.95 -25.19 -9.62
N VAL A 138 -31.30 -25.45 -8.49
CA VAL A 138 -31.77 -25.10 -7.16
C VAL A 138 -31.08 -23.81 -6.73
N ILE A 139 -31.88 -22.77 -6.49
CA ILE A 139 -31.38 -21.45 -6.09
C ILE A 139 -31.58 -21.29 -4.58
N LEU A 140 -30.51 -20.93 -3.87
CA LEU A 140 -30.52 -20.63 -2.45
C LEU A 140 -30.13 -19.16 -2.24
N TYR A 141 -30.84 -18.48 -1.34
CA TYR A 141 -30.54 -17.10 -0.95
C TYR A 141 -29.94 -17.10 0.44
N ILE A 142 -28.72 -16.58 0.56
CA ILE A 142 -27.94 -16.49 1.78
C ILE A 142 -27.77 -15.03 2.14
N THR A 143 -28.27 -14.65 3.30
CA THR A 143 -28.09 -13.34 3.90
C THR A 143 -27.38 -13.48 5.24
N GLN A 144 -27.02 -12.35 5.84
CA GLN A 144 -26.48 -12.34 7.19
C GLN A 144 -27.44 -13.00 8.21
N ASN A 145 -28.75 -12.90 7.99
CA ASN A 145 -29.78 -13.46 8.87
C ASN A 145 -29.99 -14.97 8.64
N THR A 146 -29.80 -15.45 7.41
CA THR A 146 -30.16 -16.81 7.01
C THR A 146 -28.97 -17.77 6.88
N LYS A 147 -27.72 -17.26 6.88
CA LYS A 147 -26.50 -18.07 6.71
C LYS A 147 -26.41 -19.32 7.62
N ASN A 148 -26.96 -19.24 8.84
CA ASN A 148 -26.94 -20.32 9.82
C ASN A 148 -28.25 -21.13 9.89
N THR A 149 -29.33 -20.67 9.24
CA THR A 149 -30.69 -21.24 9.41
C THR A 149 -31.30 -21.72 8.10
N ILE A 150 -30.75 -21.33 6.94
CA ILE A 150 -31.14 -21.86 5.63
C ILE A 150 -31.15 -23.38 5.68
N SER A 151 -32.18 -24.01 5.13
CA SER A 151 -32.26 -25.47 5.17
C SER A 151 -32.80 -26.07 3.89
N MET A 152 -32.32 -27.26 3.56
CA MET A 152 -32.79 -28.00 2.40
C MET A 152 -32.49 -29.50 2.51
N ASN A 153 -33.23 -30.28 1.73
CA ASN A 153 -32.93 -31.69 1.55
C ASN A 153 -31.89 -31.87 0.43
N ILE A 154 -30.81 -32.57 0.75
CA ILE A 154 -29.76 -32.97 -0.19
C ILE A 154 -29.76 -34.49 -0.35
N THR A 155 -29.72 -34.95 -1.59
CA THR A 155 -29.66 -36.38 -1.93
C THR A 155 -28.35 -36.98 -1.44
N GLY A 156 -28.42 -38.05 -0.64
CA GLY A 156 -27.24 -38.70 -0.05
C GLY A 156 -26.69 -38.02 1.22
N ALA A 157 -27.34 -36.96 1.72
CA ALA A 157 -27.00 -36.38 3.02
C ALA A 157 -27.14 -37.42 4.15
N SER A 158 -26.33 -37.28 5.21
CA SER A 158 -26.43 -38.18 6.39
C SER A 158 -27.71 -37.91 7.18
N THR A 159 -28.13 -36.64 7.21
CA THR A 159 -29.32 -36.15 7.90
C THR A 159 -29.97 -35.10 7.01
N ASN A 160 -31.30 -35.12 6.93
CA ASN A 160 -32.09 -34.11 6.24
C ASN A 160 -33.19 -33.56 7.17
N PRO A 161 -33.55 -32.27 7.05
CA PRO A 161 -32.90 -31.27 6.20
C PRO A 161 -31.50 -30.90 6.73
N CYS A 162 -30.59 -30.57 5.83
CA CYS A 162 -29.32 -29.93 6.17
C CYS A 162 -29.61 -28.48 6.58
N ILE A 163 -29.05 -27.98 7.68
CA ILE A 163 -29.31 -26.63 8.22
C ILE A 163 -28.00 -25.83 8.29
N GLY A 164 -28.00 -24.63 7.72
CA GLY A 164 -26.83 -23.75 7.59
C GLY A 164 -26.05 -23.99 6.31
N LEU A 165 -25.45 -22.93 5.75
CA LEU A 165 -24.78 -22.96 4.45
C LEU A 165 -23.69 -24.04 4.37
N GLN A 166 -22.75 -24.05 5.32
CA GLN A 166 -21.62 -25.00 5.27
C GLN A 166 -22.07 -26.46 5.43
N ASN A 167 -23.13 -26.73 6.20
CA ASN A 167 -23.68 -28.08 6.33
C ASN A 167 -24.34 -28.57 5.04
N ILE A 168 -25.00 -27.67 4.29
CA ILE A 168 -25.50 -27.97 2.95
C ILE A 168 -24.34 -28.31 2.01
N LEU A 169 -23.26 -27.51 2.03
CA LEU A 169 -22.07 -27.77 1.22
C LEU A 169 -21.38 -29.10 1.60
N TYR A 170 -21.34 -29.47 2.88
CA TYR A 170 -20.86 -30.80 3.31
C TYR A 170 -21.73 -31.96 2.81
N ALA A 171 -23.02 -31.73 2.60
CA ALA A 171 -23.88 -32.73 1.97
C ALA A 171 -23.64 -32.81 0.46
N ILE A 172 -23.48 -31.67 -0.23
CA ILE A 172 -23.14 -31.60 -1.67
C ILE A 172 -21.79 -32.26 -1.94
N LYS A 173 -20.80 -32.07 -1.05
CA LYS A 173 -19.48 -32.71 -1.07
C LYS A 173 -19.50 -34.21 -1.33
N LYS A 174 -20.56 -34.91 -0.93
CA LYS A 174 -20.69 -36.35 -1.16
C LYS A 174 -20.86 -36.73 -2.64
N GLY A 175 -21.13 -35.76 -3.52
CA GLY A 175 -21.25 -35.95 -4.97
C GLY A 175 -22.44 -36.81 -5.39
N LYS A 176 -23.45 -36.97 -4.52
CA LYS A 176 -24.65 -37.80 -4.78
C LYS A 176 -25.84 -37.01 -5.29
N ASP A 177 -25.88 -35.71 -5.04
CA ASP A 177 -26.87 -34.80 -5.60
C ASP A 177 -26.27 -34.08 -6.82
N THR A 178 -26.85 -34.34 -7.98
CA THR A 178 -26.35 -33.83 -9.27
C THR A 178 -27.19 -32.67 -9.80
N ARG A 179 -28.18 -32.18 -9.02
CA ARG A 179 -28.86 -30.95 -9.37
C ARG A 179 -27.85 -29.80 -9.45
N PRO A 180 -27.99 -28.87 -10.41
CA PRO A 180 -27.19 -27.65 -10.38
C PRO A 180 -27.58 -26.78 -9.19
N PHE A 181 -26.61 -26.31 -8.41
CA PHE A 181 -26.84 -25.42 -7.27
C PHE A 181 -26.36 -24.01 -7.60
N ILE A 182 -27.18 -23.01 -7.33
CA ILE A 182 -26.83 -21.59 -7.42
C ILE A 182 -27.05 -20.99 -6.04
N ILE A 183 -25.96 -20.59 -5.38
CA ILE A 183 -25.96 -20.05 -4.03
C ILE A 183 -25.69 -18.56 -4.10
N ARG A 184 -26.71 -17.76 -3.78
CA ARG A 184 -26.73 -16.30 -3.91
C ARG A 184 -26.50 -15.62 -2.58
N LEU A 185 -25.41 -14.87 -2.45
CA LEU A 185 -25.08 -14.10 -1.26
C LEU A 185 -25.59 -12.67 -1.42
N ILE A 186 -26.24 -12.17 -0.38
CA ILE A 186 -26.85 -10.84 -0.36
C ILE A 186 -26.36 -10.06 0.86
N GLY A 187 -25.73 -8.92 0.59
CA GLY A 187 -25.20 -8.01 1.62
C GLY A 187 -23.90 -8.49 2.27
N ASN A 188 -23.61 -7.95 3.45
CA ASN A 188 -22.39 -8.23 4.21
C ASN A 188 -22.54 -9.52 5.04
N ILE A 189 -21.89 -10.60 4.60
CA ILE A 189 -21.93 -11.91 5.26
C ILE A 189 -20.67 -12.08 6.10
N THR A 190 -20.83 -12.06 7.42
CA THR A 190 -19.73 -12.35 8.36
C THR A 190 -19.61 -13.85 8.66
N ASP A 191 -18.66 -14.24 9.52
CA ASP A 191 -18.43 -15.63 9.94
C ASP A 191 -19.72 -16.38 10.32
N MET A 192 -19.76 -17.66 9.94
CA MET A 192 -20.85 -18.59 10.19
C MET A 192 -20.54 -19.50 11.38
N THR A 193 -21.58 -20.12 11.94
CA THR A 193 -21.43 -21.05 13.07
C THR A 193 -20.61 -22.30 12.70
N VAL A 194 -20.68 -22.73 11.44
CA VAL A 194 -19.96 -23.91 10.93
C VAL A 194 -19.08 -23.47 9.77
N MET A 195 -17.77 -23.59 9.96
CA MET A 195 -16.74 -23.27 8.96
C MET A 195 -15.54 -24.21 9.16
N GLU A 196 -14.75 -24.47 8.11
CA GLU A 196 -13.54 -25.29 8.22
C GLU A 196 -12.31 -24.38 8.19
N GLY A 197 -11.64 -24.22 9.34
CA GLY A 197 -10.48 -23.32 9.44
C GLY A 197 -10.83 -21.84 9.21
N GLY A 198 -12.10 -21.45 9.32
CA GLY A 198 -12.57 -20.09 9.04
C GLY A 198 -12.94 -19.84 7.57
N ASP A 199 -12.89 -20.85 6.70
CA ASP A 199 -13.33 -20.74 5.30
C ASP A 199 -14.71 -21.38 5.06
N VAL A 200 -15.38 -20.90 4.00
CA VAL A 200 -16.40 -21.68 3.30
C VAL A 200 -15.71 -22.69 2.41
N VAL A 201 -16.00 -23.97 2.60
CA VAL A 201 -15.41 -25.04 1.79
C VAL A 201 -16.43 -25.61 0.83
N ILE A 202 -16.08 -25.64 -0.45
CA ILE A 202 -16.89 -26.22 -1.52
C ILE A 202 -16.13 -27.41 -2.10
N GLU A 203 -16.79 -28.56 -2.09
CA GLU A 203 -16.32 -29.81 -2.66
C GLU A 203 -17.54 -30.48 -3.34
N ASN A 204 -17.31 -31.35 -4.32
CA ASN A 204 -18.38 -32.18 -4.89
C ASN A 204 -17.89 -33.59 -5.25
N ALA A 205 -16.84 -34.06 -4.57
CA ALA A 205 -16.16 -35.34 -4.82
C ALA A 205 -15.64 -35.47 -6.27
N ASN A 206 -15.19 -34.37 -6.85
CA ASN A 206 -14.77 -34.24 -8.24
C ASN A 206 -15.81 -34.87 -9.19
N ASN A 207 -17.10 -34.59 -8.95
CA ASN A 207 -18.16 -35.13 -9.76
C ASN A 207 -18.47 -34.19 -10.93
N ALA A 208 -18.02 -34.56 -12.12
CA ALA A 208 -18.27 -33.86 -13.38
C ALA A 208 -19.76 -33.67 -13.74
N SER A 209 -20.69 -34.36 -13.07
CA SER A 209 -22.15 -34.20 -13.23
C SER A 209 -22.79 -33.33 -12.15
N SER A 210 -22.02 -32.83 -11.18
CA SER A 210 -22.46 -31.89 -10.15
C SER A 210 -21.94 -30.49 -10.47
N TYR A 211 -22.73 -29.47 -10.17
CA TYR A 211 -22.47 -28.08 -10.54
C TYR A 211 -22.82 -27.16 -9.38
N VAL A 212 -21.92 -26.25 -9.02
CA VAL A 212 -22.14 -25.28 -7.95
C VAL A 212 -21.69 -23.91 -8.41
N THR A 213 -22.60 -22.93 -8.39
CA THR A 213 -22.27 -21.50 -8.45
C THR A 213 -22.40 -20.90 -7.07
N PHE A 214 -21.39 -20.12 -6.67
CA PHE A 214 -21.36 -19.33 -5.46
C PHE A 214 -21.22 -17.86 -5.87
N GLU A 215 -22.33 -17.13 -5.91
CA GLU A 215 -22.40 -15.78 -6.50
C GLU A 215 -22.89 -14.74 -5.51
N GLY A 216 -22.41 -13.50 -5.64
CA GLY A 216 -22.99 -12.36 -4.94
C GLY A 216 -24.09 -11.67 -5.74
N ILE A 217 -25.01 -11.01 -5.06
CA ILE A 217 -26.10 -10.23 -5.66
C ILE A 217 -25.86 -8.74 -5.42
N GLY A 218 -26.00 -7.95 -6.49
CA GLY A 218 -25.80 -6.51 -6.43
C GLY A 218 -24.33 -6.13 -6.39
N ASN A 219 -24.05 -4.94 -5.83
CA ASN A 219 -22.70 -4.41 -5.69
C ASN A 219 -22.17 -4.50 -4.25
N ASP A 220 -22.94 -5.07 -3.33
CA ASP A 220 -22.72 -5.02 -1.88
C ASP A 220 -22.70 -6.43 -1.22
N ALA A 221 -22.67 -7.50 -2.03
CA ALA A 221 -22.44 -8.85 -1.55
C ALA A 221 -20.97 -9.03 -1.14
N VAL A 222 -20.74 -9.34 0.13
CA VAL A 222 -19.39 -9.40 0.73
C VAL A 222 -19.22 -10.67 1.57
N ALA A 223 -18.11 -11.36 1.37
CA ALA A 223 -17.52 -12.31 2.31
C ALA A 223 -16.55 -11.55 3.22
N ASN A 224 -16.95 -11.32 4.47
CA ASN A 224 -16.21 -10.48 5.42
C ASN A 224 -15.71 -11.31 6.60
N GLY A 225 -14.40 -11.45 6.71
CA GLY A 225 -13.76 -12.29 7.73
C GLY A 225 -13.28 -13.65 7.20
N TRP A 226 -13.77 -14.09 6.04
CA TRP A 226 -13.56 -15.46 5.55
C TRP A 226 -13.34 -15.54 4.04
N GLY A 227 -12.75 -16.64 3.58
CA GLY A 227 -12.51 -16.95 2.17
C GLY A 227 -13.26 -18.19 1.67
N VAL A 228 -13.16 -18.46 0.37
CA VAL A 228 -13.69 -19.68 -0.27
C VAL A 228 -12.55 -20.64 -0.58
N ARG A 229 -12.68 -21.88 -0.12
CA ARG A 229 -11.70 -22.94 -0.35
C ARG A 229 -12.30 -24.07 -1.16
N LEU A 230 -11.70 -24.36 -2.32
CA LEU A 230 -12.12 -25.42 -3.24
C LEU A 230 -11.21 -26.63 -3.13
N LYS A 231 -11.79 -27.81 -2.92
CA LYS A 231 -11.08 -29.08 -2.77
C LYS A 231 -11.87 -30.20 -3.44
N SER A 232 -11.20 -31.08 -4.20
CA SER A 232 -11.85 -32.21 -4.89
C SER A 232 -13.15 -31.77 -5.55
N ALA A 233 -13.09 -30.71 -6.36
CA ALA A 233 -14.25 -30.03 -6.91
C ALA A 233 -14.16 -29.93 -8.44
N SER A 234 -15.27 -30.24 -9.13
CA SER A 234 -15.42 -30.08 -10.58
C SER A 234 -16.61 -29.18 -10.91
N ASN A 235 -16.53 -28.37 -11.98
CA ASN A 235 -17.58 -27.44 -12.43
C ASN A 235 -18.05 -26.42 -11.39
N ILE A 236 -17.11 -25.72 -10.77
CA ILE A 236 -17.41 -24.68 -9.78
C ILE A 236 -17.33 -23.30 -10.42
N GLU A 237 -18.27 -22.44 -10.09
CA GLU A 237 -18.25 -21.01 -10.45
C GLU A 237 -18.30 -20.19 -9.16
N VAL A 238 -17.41 -19.21 -9.03
CA VAL A 238 -17.41 -18.23 -7.93
C VAL A 238 -17.40 -16.84 -8.54
N ASN A 239 -18.44 -16.04 -8.30
CA ASN A 239 -18.55 -14.74 -8.97
C ASN A 239 -19.19 -13.61 -8.15
N ASN A 240 -18.95 -12.37 -8.58
CA ASN A 240 -19.62 -11.17 -8.06
C ASN A 240 -19.57 -11.01 -6.53
N LEU A 241 -18.45 -11.38 -5.90
CA LEU A 241 -18.24 -11.28 -4.45
C LEU A 241 -17.11 -10.33 -4.10
N GLY A 242 -17.28 -9.58 -3.03
CA GLY A 242 -16.21 -8.81 -2.39
C GLY A 242 -15.63 -9.61 -1.24
N PHE A 243 -14.34 -9.89 -1.26
CA PHE A 243 -13.64 -10.59 -0.18
C PHE A 243 -12.79 -9.59 0.59
N MET A 244 -13.01 -9.48 1.89
CA MET A 244 -12.26 -8.57 2.74
C MET A 244 -12.06 -9.12 4.14
N ASN A 245 -10.97 -8.69 4.78
CA ASN A 245 -10.59 -9.08 6.14
C ASN A 245 -10.50 -10.59 6.35
N CYS A 246 -10.19 -11.35 5.29
CA CYS A 246 -10.04 -12.81 5.39
C CYS A 246 -9.05 -13.15 6.50
N ASN A 247 -9.53 -13.90 7.50
CA ASN A 247 -8.79 -14.25 8.70
C ASN A 247 -8.65 -15.77 8.89
N SER A 248 -9.02 -16.53 7.85
CA SER A 248 -9.00 -17.98 7.88
C SER A 248 -7.58 -18.53 7.97
N THR A 249 -7.47 -19.79 8.37
CA THR A 249 -6.16 -20.46 8.49
C THR A 249 -5.50 -20.70 7.15
N ALA A 250 -6.27 -20.82 6.05
CA ALA A 250 -5.71 -20.87 4.71
C ALA A 250 -5.24 -19.49 4.23
N GLY A 251 -5.86 -18.42 4.72
CA GLY A 251 -5.48 -17.02 4.44
C GLY A 251 -5.91 -16.50 3.06
N ASP A 252 -6.29 -17.40 2.15
CA ASP A 252 -6.68 -17.07 0.78
C ASP A 252 -8.07 -16.39 0.73
N ASN A 253 -8.28 -15.36 -0.11
CA ASN A 253 -9.65 -14.90 -0.39
C ASN A 253 -10.43 -15.99 -1.13
N VAL A 254 -9.84 -16.55 -2.18
CA VAL A 254 -10.33 -17.75 -2.88
C VAL A 254 -9.14 -18.67 -3.19
N GLY A 255 -9.17 -19.90 -2.70
CA GLY A 255 -8.10 -20.87 -2.87
C GLY A 255 -8.58 -22.18 -3.49
N MET A 256 -8.09 -22.51 -4.69
CA MET A 256 -8.18 -23.86 -5.27
C MET A 256 -7.03 -24.68 -4.69
N GLN A 257 -7.29 -25.41 -3.60
CA GLN A 257 -6.22 -25.99 -2.79
C GLN A 257 -5.74 -27.36 -3.30
N GLN A 258 -6.65 -28.21 -3.75
CA GLN A 258 -6.31 -29.58 -4.15
C GLN A 258 -7.37 -30.23 -5.05
N ASP A 259 -6.92 -30.91 -6.10
CA ASP A 259 -7.70 -31.86 -6.91
C ASP A 259 -8.97 -31.26 -7.54
N ASN A 260 -8.88 -30.01 -8.01
CA ASN A 260 -9.98 -29.33 -8.69
C ASN A 260 -9.81 -29.33 -10.21
N ASP A 261 -10.94 -29.36 -10.93
CA ASP A 261 -10.99 -29.12 -12.38
C ASP A 261 -12.21 -28.32 -12.85
N HIS A 262 -12.10 -27.64 -13.98
CA HIS A 262 -13.18 -26.84 -14.58
C HIS A 262 -13.79 -25.86 -13.57
N VAL A 263 -12.95 -24.95 -13.07
CA VAL A 263 -13.36 -23.90 -12.12
C VAL A 263 -13.24 -22.53 -12.76
N TRP A 264 -14.26 -21.70 -12.59
CA TRP A 264 -14.29 -20.33 -13.05
C TRP A 264 -14.48 -19.36 -11.88
N VAL A 265 -13.49 -18.50 -11.64
CA VAL A 265 -13.58 -17.43 -10.63
C VAL A 265 -13.55 -16.08 -11.35
N HIS A 266 -14.64 -15.31 -11.26
CA HIS A 266 -14.75 -14.08 -12.04
C HIS A 266 -15.56 -12.97 -11.42
N ASN A 267 -15.28 -11.72 -11.81
CA ASN A 267 -16.02 -10.54 -11.33
C ASN A 267 -15.99 -10.40 -9.79
N CYS A 268 -14.91 -10.85 -9.13
CA CYS A 268 -14.74 -10.69 -7.68
C CYS A 268 -13.84 -9.50 -7.34
N ASP A 269 -14.17 -8.78 -6.27
CA ASP A 269 -13.26 -7.81 -5.64
C ASP A 269 -12.46 -8.51 -4.54
N LEU A 270 -11.13 -8.44 -4.64
CA LEU A 270 -10.20 -9.09 -3.72
C LEU A 270 -9.46 -8.00 -2.95
N PHE A 271 -9.91 -7.72 -1.73
CA PHE A 271 -9.27 -6.74 -0.83
C PHE A 271 -8.29 -7.42 0.13
N TYR A 272 -7.70 -6.63 1.03
CA TYR A 272 -6.77 -7.13 2.05
C TYR A 272 -7.33 -8.27 2.89
N GLY A 273 -6.49 -9.28 3.10
CA GLY A 273 -6.63 -10.24 4.20
C GLY A 273 -6.15 -9.65 5.54
N ASN A 274 -6.17 -10.47 6.58
CA ASN A 274 -5.45 -10.18 7.81
C ASN A 274 -3.97 -10.47 7.66
N ALA A 275 -3.14 -9.72 8.37
CA ALA A 275 -1.70 -9.91 8.34
C ALA A 275 -1.36 -11.33 8.81
N GLY A 276 -0.57 -12.04 8.00
CA GLY A 276 -0.01 -13.34 8.35
C GLY A 276 1.25 -13.21 9.22
N SER A 277 1.95 -14.33 9.42
CA SER A 277 3.19 -14.35 10.21
C SER A 277 4.42 -13.88 9.44
N ASP A 278 4.41 -14.02 8.11
CA ASP A 278 5.55 -13.67 7.27
C ASP A 278 5.52 -12.18 6.93
N ALA A 279 6.71 -11.57 6.79
CA ALA A 279 6.83 -10.14 6.52
C ALA A 279 6.13 -9.71 5.21
N ASP A 280 6.04 -10.61 4.22
CA ASP A 280 5.37 -10.38 2.95
C ASP A 280 3.86 -10.69 2.99
N GLN A 281 3.31 -11.06 4.16
CA GLN A 281 1.88 -11.30 4.40
C GLN A 281 1.17 -10.11 5.08
N ILE A 282 1.78 -8.93 5.12
CA ILE A 282 1.22 -7.76 5.82
C ILE A 282 -0.14 -7.30 5.25
N LYS A 283 -0.43 -7.62 3.99
CA LYS A 283 -1.71 -7.33 3.29
C LYS A 283 -2.62 -8.57 3.16
N GLY A 284 -2.31 -9.67 3.85
CA GLY A 284 -2.89 -11.01 3.64
C GLY A 284 -1.88 -12.00 3.07
N ASP A 285 -2.22 -13.31 3.07
CA ASP A 285 -1.46 -14.30 2.29
C ASP A 285 -1.87 -14.24 0.81
N GLY A 286 -2.32 -15.33 0.17
CA GLY A 286 -2.80 -15.31 -1.21
C GLY A 286 -4.14 -14.57 -1.35
N ALA A 287 -4.38 -13.89 -2.45
CA ALA A 287 -5.74 -13.44 -2.78
C ALA A 287 -6.48 -14.54 -3.55
N LEU A 288 -5.95 -14.94 -4.72
CA LEU A 288 -6.55 -15.92 -5.61
C LEU A 288 -5.54 -17.01 -5.97
N ASP A 289 -5.41 -18.02 -5.12
CA ASP A 289 -4.37 -19.06 -5.23
C ASP A 289 -4.90 -20.33 -5.90
N ASN A 290 -4.07 -20.96 -6.75
CA ASN A 290 -4.35 -22.24 -7.39
C ASN A 290 -3.22 -23.23 -7.18
N LYS A 291 -3.55 -24.37 -6.55
CA LYS A 291 -2.62 -25.40 -6.09
C LYS A 291 -3.19 -26.77 -6.51
N THR A 292 -2.37 -27.62 -7.12
CA THR A 292 -2.75 -29.01 -7.48
C THR A 292 -4.11 -29.11 -8.20
N SER A 293 -4.39 -28.21 -9.15
CA SER A 293 -5.71 -28.05 -9.79
C SER A 293 -5.52 -27.56 -11.23
N THR A 294 -6.32 -28.05 -12.19
CA THR A 294 -6.15 -27.77 -13.64
C THR A 294 -7.47 -27.39 -14.31
N TYR A 295 -7.44 -26.91 -15.57
CA TYR A 295 -8.63 -26.41 -16.27
C TYR A 295 -9.34 -25.29 -15.50
N ILE A 296 -8.58 -24.24 -15.19
CA ILE A 296 -9.05 -23.12 -14.37
C ILE A 296 -9.06 -21.85 -15.20
N THR A 297 -10.04 -20.99 -14.98
CA THR A 297 -10.10 -19.64 -15.57
C THR A 297 -10.39 -18.62 -14.49
N LEU A 298 -9.53 -17.61 -14.42
CA LEU A 298 -9.60 -16.53 -13.45
C LEU A 298 -9.72 -15.24 -14.24
N SER A 299 -10.89 -14.60 -14.23
CA SER A 299 -11.19 -13.54 -15.19
C SER A 299 -11.99 -12.38 -14.64
N TYR A 300 -11.75 -11.15 -15.09
CA TYR A 300 -12.51 -9.99 -14.61
C TYR A 300 -12.50 -9.84 -13.07
N ASN A 301 -11.46 -10.32 -12.37
CA ASN A 301 -11.32 -10.06 -10.94
C ASN A 301 -10.55 -8.75 -10.73
N HIS A 302 -10.87 -8.02 -9.67
CA HIS A 302 -10.20 -6.79 -9.28
C HIS A 302 -9.42 -7.04 -7.99
N PHE A 303 -8.10 -7.00 -8.09
CA PHE A 303 -7.15 -7.14 -6.99
C PHE A 303 -6.84 -5.74 -6.44
N TRP A 304 -7.34 -5.44 -5.25
CA TRP A 304 -7.20 -4.14 -4.61
C TRP A 304 -5.98 -4.14 -3.70
N ASP A 305 -4.85 -3.67 -4.23
CA ASP A 305 -3.58 -3.50 -3.51
C ASP A 305 -3.09 -4.78 -2.80
N ASN A 306 -3.36 -5.97 -3.35
CA ASN A 306 -2.95 -7.22 -2.69
C ASN A 306 -1.42 -7.38 -2.65
N GLY A 307 -0.88 -7.84 -1.52
CA GLY A 307 0.56 -8.13 -1.40
C GLY A 307 1.00 -9.35 -2.22
N LYS A 308 0.21 -10.41 -2.18
CA LYS A 308 0.41 -11.66 -2.95
C LYS A 308 -0.87 -11.96 -3.73
N ALA A 309 -0.95 -11.49 -4.97
CA ALA A 309 -2.20 -11.58 -5.72
C ALA A 309 -2.57 -13.03 -6.07
N SER A 310 -1.70 -13.80 -6.72
CA SER A 310 -2.04 -15.17 -7.14
C SER A 310 -0.81 -16.06 -7.25
N LEU A 311 -0.73 -17.06 -6.37
CA LEU A 311 0.17 -18.19 -6.53
C LEU A 311 -0.46 -19.26 -7.43
N LEU A 312 0.32 -19.74 -8.39
CA LEU A 312 -0.04 -20.86 -9.25
C LEU A 312 1.01 -21.97 -9.11
N GLY A 313 0.61 -23.01 -8.40
CA GLY A 313 1.40 -24.21 -8.17
C GLY A 313 2.29 -24.16 -6.93
N LEU A 314 2.52 -25.35 -6.37
CA LEU A 314 3.36 -25.57 -5.20
C LEU A 314 4.36 -26.71 -5.46
N SER A 315 3.85 -27.92 -5.68
CA SER A 315 4.66 -29.14 -5.76
C SER A 315 3.99 -30.20 -6.64
N GLU A 316 3.56 -29.81 -7.84
CA GLU A 316 2.86 -30.68 -8.79
C GLU A 316 3.73 -31.83 -9.31
N GLY A 317 5.05 -31.63 -9.40
CA GLY A 317 5.99 -32.67 -9.83
C GLY A 317 5.88 -33.09 -11.31
N THR A 318 5.03 -32.44 -12.09
CA THR A 318 4.83 -32.65 -13.53
C THR A 318 4.48 -31.33 -14.21
N THR A 319 4.79 -31.19 -15.49
CA THR A 319 4.39 -30.03 -16.34
C THR A 319 3.31 -30.40 -17.37
N SER A 320 2.88 -31.66 -17.39
CA SER A 320 1.89 -32.17 -18.34
C SER A 320 0.46 -32.05 -17.80
N GLY A 321 -0.49 -31.61 -18.64
CA GLY A 321 -1.91 -31.54 -18.29
C GLY A 321 -2.29 -30.44 -17.30
N LEU A 322 -1.41 -29.47 -17.09
CA LEU A 322 -1.55 -28.37 -16.14
C LEU A 322 -1.85 -27.07 -16.88
N TYR A 323 -3.13 -26.73 -17.03
CA TYR A 323 -3.60 -25.61 -17.85
C TYR A 323 -4.45 -24.62 -17.06
N ILE A 324 -4.18 -23.33 -17.23
CA ILE A 324 -4.90 -22.25 -16.55
C ILE A 324 -4.90 -20.95 -17.35
N THR A 325 -5.96 -20.17 -17.19
CA THR A 325 -6.18 -18.90 -17.88
C THR A 325 -6.37 -17.75 -16.91
N TYR A 326 -5.72 -16.63 -17.18
CA TYR A 326 -5.96 -15.33 -16.55
C TYR A 326 -6.34 -14.31 -17.63
N HIS A 327 -7.55 -13.72 -17.57
CA HIS A 327 -7.90 -12.64 -18.50
C HIS A 327 -8.78 -11.53 -17.98
N HIS A 328 -8.54 -10.31 -18.46
CA HIS A 328 -9.27 -9.11 -18.05
C HIS A 328 -9.30 -8.89 -16.53
N ASN A 329 -8.31 -9.42 -15.79
CA ASN A 329 -8.18 -9.09 -14.38
C ASN A 329 -7.53 -7.71 -14.23
N TRP A 330 -7.96 -6.97 -13.23
CA TRP A 330 -7.36 -5.70 -12.84
C TRP A 330 -6.45 -5.92 -11.63
N PHE A 331 -5.14 -5.86 -11.84
CA PHE A 331 -4.16 -5.87 -10.77
C PHE A 331 -3.86 -4.42 -10.38
N ASP A 332 -4.67 -3.90 -9.45
CA ASP A 332 -4.73 -2.48 -9.11
C ASP A 332 -3.87 -2.17 -7.88
N HIS A 333 -2.70 -1.58 -8.12
CA HIS A 333 -1.66 -1.25 -7.16
C HIS A 333 -1.17 -2.46 -6.34
N SER A 334 -1.43 -3.67 -6.80
CA SER A 334 -1.00 -4.89 -6.11
C SER A 334 0.52 -5.09 -6.22
N ASP A 335 1.13 -5.70 -5.20
CA ASP A 335 2.59 -5.77 -5.13
C ASP A 335 3.18 -6.80 -6.11
N SER A 336 2.70 -8.04 -6.05
CA SER A 336 3.40 -9.20 -6.63
C SER A 336 2.50 -10.40 -6.96
N ARG A 337 3.05 -11.36 -7.73
CA ARG A 337 2.44 -12.65 -8.08
C ARG A 337 1.22 -12.50 -9.01
N HIS A 338 1.43 -12.01 -10.22
CA HIS A 338 0.35 -11.75 -11.18
C HIS A 338 0.43 -12.59 -12.47
N PRO A 339 0.31 -13.92 -12.42
CA PRO A 339 0.55 -14.83 -11.30
C PRO A 339 2.04 -15.13 -11.07
N ARG A 340 2.39 -15.79 -9.96
CA ARG A 340 3.66 -16.50 -9.80
C ARG A 340 3.46 -17.99 -10.08
N VAL A 341 4.13 -18.52 -11.09
CA VAL A 341 3.79 -19.83 -11.70
C VAL A 341 4.92 -20.84 -11.55
N ARG A 342 4.56 -22.04 -11.06
CA ARG A 342 5.37 -23.25 -11.10
C ARG A 342 4.72 -24.27 -12.00
N TYR A 343 5.46 -25.03 -12.82
CA TYR A 343 4.98 -26.16 -13.62
C TYR A 343 3.90 -25.93 -14.71
N TYR A 344 2.93 -25.05 -14.49
CA TYR A 344 1.75 -24.88 -15.35
C TYR A 344 2.07 -24.25 -16.71
N SER A 345 1.23 -24.58 -17.68
CA SER A 345 1.01 -23.81 -18.91
C SER A 345 -0.07 -22.76 -18.64
N ALA A 346 0.34 -21.50 -18.52
CA ALA A 346 -0.53 -20.40 -18.13
C ALA A 346 -0.73 -19.43 -19.30
N HIS A 347 -1.99 -19.23 -19.71
CA HIS A 347 -2.36 -18.21 -20.68
C HIS A 347 -2.83 -16.94 -19.95
N ILE A 348 -2.07 -15.86 -20.08
CA ILE A 348 -2.27 -14.60 -19.35
C ILE A 348 -2.50 -13.51 -20.38
N TYR A 349 -3.77 -13.18 -20.65
CA TYR A 349 -4.10 -12.26 -21.74
C TYR A 349 -5.08 -11.15 -21.36
N ASN A 350 -4.94 -9.98 -22.00
CA ASN A 350 -5.85 -8.84 -21.83
C ASN A 350 -6.09 -8.38 -20.38
N ASN A 351 -5.15 -8.63 -19.47
CA ASN A 351 -5.21 -8.11 -18.11
C ASN A 351 -4.67 -6.67 -18.05
N TYR A 352 -5.08 -5.95 -17.02
CA TYR A 352 -4.57 -4.61 -16.72
C TYR A 352 -3.72 -4.65 -15.45
N PHE A 353 -2.42 -4.43 -15.61
CA PHE A 353 -1.45 -4.33 -14.53
C PHE A 353 -1.22 -2.85 -14.26
N ASP A 354 -1.69 -2.37 -13.11
CA ASP A 354 -1.85 -0.96 -12.83
C ASP A 354 -1.07 -0.57 -11.57
N GLY A 355 0.12 0.01 -11.70
CA GLY A 355 0.90 0.44 -10.53
C GLY A 355 1.51 -0.72 -9.73
N VAL A 356 1.96 -1.78 -10.40
CA VAL A 356 2.53 -2.96 -9.73
C VAL A 356 3.88 -2.64 -9.09
N ALA A 357 3.93 -2.68 -7.75
CA ALA A 357 5.07 -2.20 -6.96
C ALA A 357 6.31 -3.11 -6.98
N LYS A 358 6.15 -4.43 -7.19
CA LYS A 358 7.27 -5.39 -7.23
C LYS A 358 7.39 -6.07 -8.60
N TYR A 359 6.48 -6.98 -8.93
CA TYR A 359 6.52 -7.68 -10.23
C TYR A 359 5.15 -8.20 -10.69
N GLY A 360 4.97 -8.28 -12.02
CA GLY A 360 3.78 -8.84 -12.68
C GLY A 360 3.83 -10.36 -12.74
N SER A 361 3.94 -10.92 -13.95
CA SER A 361 3.92 -12.37 -14.17
C SER A 361 5.29 -13.00 -13.93
N GLY A 362 5.37 -14.00 -13.06
CA GLY A 362 6.62 -14.67 -12.67
C GLY A 362 6.65 -16.15 -13.05
N SER A 363 7.75 -16.63 -13.63
CA SER A 363 7.90 -18.03 -14.09
C SER A 363 9.02 -18.79 -13.37
N THR A 364 8.67 -19.91 -12.73
CA THR A 364 9.59 -20.85 -12.05
C THR A 364 9.28 -22.31 -12.40
N LEU A 365 10.17 -23.23 -11.99
CA LEU A 365 10.05 -24.70 -12.03
C LEU A 365 9.48 -25.25 -13.34
N GLY A 366 10.02 -24.80 -14.48
CA GLY A 366 9.66 -25.32 -15.80
C GLY A 366 8.27 -24.93 -16.30
N SER A 367 7.60 -23.97 -15.67
CA SER A 367 6.35 -23.40 -16.18
C SER A 367 6.51 -22.78 -17.57
N SER A 368 5.42 -22.70 -18.33
CA SER A 368 5.34 -22.03 -19.64
C SER A 368 4.23 -20.98 -19.62
N LEU A 369 4.58 -19.70 -19.71
CA LEU A 369 3.61 -18.60 -19.68
C LEU A 369 3.49 -17.99 -21.07
N PHE A 370 2.26 -17.90 -21.57
CA PHE A 370 1.96 -17.06 -22.73
C PHE A 370 1.32 -15.76 -22.26
N VAL A 371 2.06 -14.67 -22.34
CA VAL A 371 1.65 -13.34 -21.86
C VAL A 371 1.34 -12.45 -23.06
N GLU A 372 0.07 -12.25 -23.40
CA GLU A 372 -0.32 -11.50 -24.60
C GLU A 372 -1.43 -10.47 -24.45
N GLY A 373 -1.36 -9.36 -25.19
CA GLY A 373 -2.44 -8.36 -25.18
C GLY A 373 -2.64 -7.60 -23.87
N ASN A 374 -1.73 -7.72 -22.91
CA ASN A 374 -1.88 -7.08 -21.60
C ASN A 374 -1.42 -5.62 -21.64
N TYR A 375 -1.98 -4.80 -20.74
CA TYR A 375 -1.58 -3.41 -20.54
C TYR A 375 -0.88 -3.28 -19.19
N PHE A 376 0.38 -2.84 -19.19
CA PHE A 376 1.15 -2.60 -17.98
C PHE A 376 1.38 -1.10 -17.81
N ARG A 377 0.62 -0.47 -16.91
CA ARG A 377 0.89 0.90 -16.45
C ARG A 377 1.80 0.86 -15.25
N ASN A 378 2.93 1.55 -15.35
CA ASN A 378 3.89 1.77 -14.28
C ASN A 378 4.17 0.51 -13.42
N SER A 379 4.34 -0.64 -14.06
CA SER A 379 4.64 -1.91 -13.41
C SER A 379 6.16 -2.08 -13.32
N LYS A 380 6.72 -2.15 -12.11
CA LYS A 380 8.18 -2.14 -11.89
C LYS A 380 8.92 -3.22 -12.68
N HIS A 381 8.44 -4.46 -12.58
CA HIS A 381 8.95 -5.60 -13.34
C HIS A 381 7.76 -6.32 -13.99
N PRO A 382 7.38 -5.98 -15.24
CA PRO A 382 6.17 -6.52 -15.88
C PRO A 382 6.12 -8.05 -15.90
N MET A 383 7.27 -8.68 -16.12
CA MET A 383 7.42 -10.12 -16.07
C MET A 383 8.83 -10.53 -15.65
N LEU A 384 8.96 -11.65 -14.97
CA LEU A 384 10.22 -12.18 -14.45
C LEU A 384 10.34 -13.68 -14.72
N THR A 385 11.52 -14.11 -15.17
CA THR A 385 11.93 -15.52 -15.10
C THR A 385 12.96 -15.67 -13.97
N SER A 386 12.75 -16.66 -13.10
CA SER A 386 13.56 -16.87 -11.91
C SER A 386 15.06 -17.00 -12.19
N LEU A 387 15.88 -16.34 -11.39
CA LEU A 387 17.34 -16.40 -11.40
C LEU A 387 18.00 -15.96 -12.73
N GLN A 388 17.34 -15.07 -13.47
CA GLN A 388 17.83 -14.49 -14.72
C GLN A 388 17.19 -13.12 -15.02
N GLY A 389 17.65 -12.47 -16.09
CA GLY A 389 17.08 -11.25 -16.62
C GLY A 389 17.10 -10.12 -15.60
N THR A 390 15.92 -9.65 -15.22
CA THR A 390 15.67 -8.58 -14.26
C THR A 390 15.65 -9.05 -12.82
N ASP A 391 15.33 -10.31 -12.55
CA ASP A 391 15.27 -10.84 -11.17
C ASP A 391 16.63 -10.73 -10.44
N ILE A 392 17.73 -10.86 -11.18
CA ILE A 392 19.08 -10.87 -10.62
C ILE A 392 19.89 -9.61 -10.96
N TRP A 393 19.23 -8.53 -11.39
CA TRP A 393 19.92 -7.31 -11.79
C TRP A 393 20.45 -6.52 -10.59
N ASP A 394 21.76 -6.31 -10.53
CA ASP A 394 22.43 -5.41 -9.59
C ASP A 394 22.54 -4.02 -10.21
N GLU A 395 21.64 -3.12 -9.81
CA GLU A 395 21.58 -1.76 -10.36
C GLU A 395 22.83 -0.93 -10.02
N ALA A 396 23.49 -1.17 -8.88
CA ALA A 396 24.67 -0.40 -8.48
C ALA A 396 25.89 -0.77 -9.33
N ASN A 397 26.09 -2.07 -9.56
CA ASN A 397 27.24 -2.58 -10.30
C ASN A 397 26.97 -2.79 -11.79
N GLN A 398 25.70 -2.66 -12.22
CA GLN A 398 25.27 -2.77 -13.60
C GLN A 398 25.59 -4.16 -14.19
N VAL A 399 25.40 -5.20 -13.39
CA VAL A 399 25.67 -6.62 -13.73
C VAL A 399 24.57 -7.52 -13.16
N ASN A 400 24.48 -8.75 -13.65
CA ASN A 400 23.59 -9.76 -13.07
C ASN A 400 24.30 -10.55 -11.96
N ASN A 401 23.70 -10.63 -10.76
CA ASN A 401 24.27 -11.27 -9.58
C ASN A 401 23.24 -12.19 -8.88
N ALA A 402 23.14 -13.42 -9.37
CA ALA A 402 22.16 -14.40 -8.89
C ALA A 402 22.35 -14.81 -7.42
N GLY A 403 23.56 -14.64 -6.85
CA GLY A 403 23.84 -15.05 -5.46
C GLY A 403 23.32 -14.07 -4.41
N THR A 404 22.96 -12.84 -4.79
CA THR A 404 22.60 -11.78 -3.84
C THR A 404 21.35 -10.96 -4.24
N MET A 405 21.01 -10.90 -5.54
CA MET A 405 19.93 -10.03 -6.02
C MET A 405 18.59 -10.74 -6.28
N GLY A 406 18.57 -12.08 -6.43
CA GLY A 406 17.34 -12.82 -6.72
C GLY A 406 16.30 -12.68 -5.60
N THR A 407 15.29 -11.85 -5.81
CA THR A 407 14.25 -11.52 -4.79
C THR A 407 12.88 -12.09 -5.15
N PHE A 408 12.67 -12.51 -6.39
CA PHE A 408 11.44 -13.16 -6.83
C PHE A 408 11.36 -14.61 -6.34
N SER A 409 12.40 -15.42 -6.57
CA SER A 409 12.47 -16.81 -6.14
C SER A 409 13.89 -17.39 -6.22
N GLY A 410 14.21 -18.34 -5.33
CA GLY A 410 15.42 -19.17 -5.41
C GLY A 410 15.28 -20.42 -6.29
N GLU A 411 14.13 -20.59 -6.95
CA GLU A 411 13.82 -21.77 -7.76
C GLU A 411 14.41 -21.65 -9.18
N ALA A 412 14.61 -22.79 -9.86
CA ALA A 412 14.92 -22.80 -11.28
C ALA A 412 13.85 -22.04 -12.09
N GLY A 413 14.24 -21.36 -13.16
CA GLY A 413 13.34 -20.59 -14.02
C GLY A 413 12.47 -21.47 -14.91
N GLY A 414 11.27 -21.00 -15.25
CA GLY A 414 10.44 -21.56 -16.32
C GLY A 414 10.70 -20.85 -17.65
N SER A 415 9.67 -20.55 -18.43
CA SER A 415 9.79 -19.84 -19.70
C SER A 415 8.58 -18.95 -19.96
N ILE A 416 8.83 -17.75 -20.48
CA ILE A 416 7.79 -16.79 -20.84
C ILE A 416 7.90 -16.48 -22.33
N LYS A 417 6.78 -16.63 -23.05
CA LYS A 417 6.56 -16.09 -24.40
C LYS A 417 5.64 -14.87 -24.28
N ALA A 418 6.05 -13.75 -24.85
CA ALA A 418 5.31 -12.49 -24.82
C ALA A 418 4.89 -12.06 -26.22
N PHE A 419 3.68 -11.51 -26.38
CA PHE A 419 3.19 -10.99 -27.66
C PHE A 419 2.22 -9.82 -27.48
N ASN A 420 2.36 -8.74 -28.26
CA ASN A 420 1.40 -7.61 -28.27
C ASN A 420 1.05 -7.02 -26.88
N ASN A 421 2.01 -6.90 -25.96
CA ASN A 421 1.79 -6.23 -24.68
C ASN A 421 2.15 -4.73 -24.80
N THR A 422 1.45 -3.88 -24.05
CA THR A 422 1.78 -2.44 -23.94
C THR A 422 2.46 -2.17 -22.61
N PHE A 423 3.63 -1.54 -22.65
CA PHE A 423 4.29 -1.00 -21.46
C PHE A 423 4.16 0.52 -21.46
N ASP A 424 3.37 1.03 -20.53
CA ASP A 424 3.09 2.45 -20.29
C ASP A 424 3.80 2.85 -19.00
N ALA A 425 5.12 3.07 -19.11
CA ALA A 425 5.97 3.39 -17.99
C ALA A 425 6.38 4.86 -17.99
N SER A 426 6.36 5.43 -16.79
CA SER A 426 7.03 6.69 -16.50
C SER A 426 8.46 6.35 -16.06
N ASN A 427 9.43 6.54 -16.96
CA ASN A 427 10.86 6.25 -16.69
C ASN A 427 11.47 7.11 -15.55
N GLY A 428 10.67 7.96 -14.89
CA GLY A 428 11.08 8.76 -13.73
C GLY A 428 10.45 8.37 -12.39
N THR A 429 9.46 7.45 -12.34
CA THR A 429 8.74 7.13 -11.08
C THR A 429 8.87 5.69 -10.60
N ASN A 430 9.07 4.68 -11.46
CA ASN A 430 9.11 3.26 -11.02
C ASN A 430 10.25 2.41 -11.60
N ASN A 431 11.38 3.00 -12.02
CA ASN A 431 12.58 2.31 -12.57
C ASN A 431 12.28 1.01 -13.33
N MET A 432 11.32 1.05 -14.27
CA MET A 432 10.86 -0.16 -14.94
C MET A 432 12.00 -0.80 -15.73
N ARG A 433 12.17 -2.12 -15.58
CA ARG A 433 13.15 -2.91 -16.33
C ARG A 433 12.53 -4.14 -16.95
N PHE A 434 12.89 -4.42 -18.20
CA PHE A 434 12.49 -5.61 -18.93
C PHE A 434 13.56 -6.00 -19.96
N VAL A 435 13.92 -7.28 -19.99
CA VAL A 435 14.92 -7.84 -20.90
C VAL A 435 14.28 -8.82 -21.86
N ALA A 436 14.13 -8.42 -23.13
CA ALA A 436 13.68 -9.32 -24.19
C ALA A 436 14.84 -10.20 -24.70
N TYR A 437 14.53 -11.46 -24.99
CA TYR A 437 15.47 -12.40 -25.60
C TYR A 437 16.03 -11.84 -26.91
N ASN A 438 17.36 -11.82 -27.03
CA ASN A 438 18.08 -11.40 -28.24
C ASN A 438 17.68 -10.01 -28.76
N ASP A 439 17.26 -9.09 -27.88
CA ASP A 439 16.94 -7.71 -28.27
C ASP A 439 18.23 -6.91 -28.57
N PRO A 440 18.44 -6.46 -29.83
CA PRO A 440 19.61 -5.68 -30.18
C PRO A 440 19.51 -4.21 -29.75
N ASN A 441 18.30 -3.71 -29.45
CA ASN A 441 18.03 -2.30 -29.15
C ASN A 441 17.05 -2.16 -27.97
N PRO A 442 17.46 -2.56 -26.75
CA PRO A 442 16.56 -2.58 -25.61
C PRO A 442 16.13 -1.17 -25.20
N LEU A 443 14.81 -0.96 -25.15
CA LEU A 443 14.19 0.28 -24.65
C LEU A 443 14.17 0.34 -23.11
N TYR A 444 14.01 -0.81 -22.45
CA TYR A 444 13.82 -0.94 -21.00
C TYR A 444 14.94 -1.73 -20.32
N ASN A 445 16.10 -1.82 -20.97
CA ASN A 445 17.30 -2.45 -20.44
C ASN A 445 18.55 -1.75 -21.01
N ILE A 446 19.70 -1.99 -20.40
CA ILE A 446 20.95 -1.29 -20.70
C ILE A 446 21.78 -2.14 -21.67
N ALA A 447 21.90 -1.64 -22.90
CA ALA A 447 22.61 -2.32 -23.98
C ALA A 447 24.06 -2.65 -23.58
N GLY A 448 24.49 -3.88 -23.89
CA GLY A 448 25.87 -4.35 -23.68
C GLY A 448 26.25 -4.71 -22.25
N LYS A 449 25.34 -4.60 -21.26
CA LYS A 449 25.63 -4.95 -19.86
C LYS A 449 25.43 -6.43 -19.54
N ILE A 450 24.51 -7.10 -20.23
CA ILE A 450 24.21 -8.52 -20.07
C ILE A 450 23.98 -9.20 -21.42
N SER A 451 24.10 -10.52 -21.47
CA SER A 451 23.81 -11.33 -22.66
C SER A 451 22.35 -11.74 -22.70
N SER A 452 21.51 -11.01 -23.44
CA SER A 452 20.07 -11.27 -23.57
C SER A 452 19.72 -12.58 -24.30
N THR A 453 20.70 -13.28 -24.86
CA THR A 453 20.51 -14.62 -25.47
C THR A 453 20.63 -15.77 -24.45
N THR A 454 21.11 -15.48 -23.24
CA THR A 454 21.28 -16.46 -22.15
C THR A 454 20.66 -16.00 -20.84
N ASP A 455 20.31 -14.72 -20.75
CA ASP A 455 19.92 -14.05 -19.51
C ASP A 455 18.87 -12.96 -19.81
N PHE A 456 17.59 -13.33 -19.75
CA PHE A 456 16.46 -12.52 -20.24
C PHE A 456 15.19 -12.78 -19.42
N ASP A 457 14.18 -11.92 -19.52
CA ASP A 457 12.89 -12.10 -18.82
C ASP A 457 11.90 -12.91 -19.65
N ALA A 458 11.81 -12.63 -20.95
CA ALA A 458 10.88 -13.30 -21.86
C ALA A 458 11.36 -13.34 -23.31
N TYR A 459 10.85 -14.31 -24.07
CA TYR A 459 10.93 -14.35 -25.53
C TYR A 459 9.79 -13.52 -26.14
N VAL A 460 10.11 -12.39 -26.77
CA VAL A 460 9.11 -11.54 -27.43
C VAL A 460 8.88 -12.04 -28.85
N ALA A 461 7.74 -12.66 -29.09
CA ALA A 461 7.38 -13.20 -30.40
C ALA A 461 7.03 -12.08 -31.39
N THR A 462 7.45 -12.25 -32.65
CA THR A 462 7.14 -11.32 -33.75
C THR A 462 5.73 -11.55 -34.27
N THR A 463 5.28 -12.81 -34.25
CA THR A 463 3.91 -13.19 -34.60
C THR A 463 3.29 -14.02 -33.48
N ARG A 464 1.98 -13.90 -33.28
CA ARG A 464 1.27 -14.63 -32.22
C ARG A 464 1.56 -16.14 -32.26
N GLY A 465 1.51 -16.74 -33.45
CA GLY A 465 1.66 -18.18 -33.67
C GLY A 465 3.10 -18.69 -33.78
N GLU A 466 4.11 -17.87 -33.46
CA GLU A 466 5.52 -18.25 -33.55
C GLU A 466 5.87 -19.39 -32.59
N VAL A 467 6.59 -20.41 -33.07
CA VAL A 467 7.10 -21.51 -32.24
C VAL A 467 8.44 -21.11 -31.64
N VAL A 468 8.54 -21.13 -30.31
CA VAL A 468 9.79 -20.88 -29.59
C VAL A 468 10.69 -22.11 -29.73
N SER A 469 11.91 -21.89 -30.23
CA SER A 469 12.92 -22.95 -30.38
C SER A 469 13.31 -23.57 -29.04
N SER A 470 13.53 -24.88 -29.00
CA SER A 470 14.08 -25.59 -27.83
C SER A 470 15.52 -25.19 -27.46
N SER A 471 16.18 -24.37 -28.29
CA SER A 471 17.45 -23.73 -27.97
C SER A 471 17.30 -22.54 -27.01
N VAL A 472 16.11 -21.93 -26.94
CA VAL A 472 15.78 -20.87 -25.97
C VAL A 472 15.45 -21.53 -24.64
N LYS A 473 16.33 -21.34 -23.65
CA LYS A 473 16.25 -22.01 -22.36
C LYS A 473 16.36 -21.03 -21.21
N SER A 474 15.72 -21.34 -20.09
CA SER A 474 16.03 -20.66 -18.84
C SER A 474 17.49 -20.90 -18.45
N LYS A 475 18.12 -19.85 -17.93
CA LYS A 475 19.49 -19.85 -17.42
C LYS A 475 19.64 -20.85 -16.27
N SER A 476 18.70 -20.82 -15.33
CA SER A 476 18.64 -21.77 -14.22
C SER A 476 17.61 -22.86 -14.52
N GLY A 477 18.07 -24.11 -14.59
CA GLY A 477 17.23 -25.29 -14.86
C GLY A 477 17.15 -25.73 -16.32
N ALA A 478 17.58 -24.90 -17.28
CA ALA A 478 17.58 -25.23 -18.71
C ALA A 478 16.20 -25.63 -19.28
N ASN A 479 15.12 -25.08 -18.71
CA ASN A 479 13.75 -25.37 -19.12
C ASN A 479 13.39 -24.62 -20.41
N THR A 480 12.53 -25.21 -21.23
CA THR A 480 12.08 -24.66 -22.51
C THR A 480 10.58 -24.34 -22.46
N TYR A 481 10.16 -23.36 -23.26
CA TYR A 481 8.75 -23.10 -23.51
C TYR A 481 8.11 -24.26 -24.29
N ASN A 482 6.97 -24.76 -23.83
CA ASN A 482 6.34 -25.97 -24.40
C ASN A 482 5.45 -25.72 -25.63
N ASN A 483 5.27 -24.46 -26.05
CA ASN A 483 4.46 -24.06 -27.20
C ASN A 483 2.99 -24.48 -27.15
N PHE A 484 2.40 -24.61 -25.95
CA PHE A 484 0.99 -24.98 -25.78
C PHE A 484 0.01 -24.04 -26.52
N ASP A 485 0.34 -22.76 -26.64
CA ASP A 485 -0.46 -21.75 -27.36
C ASP A 485 -0.56 -22.01 -28.88
N THR A 486 0.31 -22.86 -29.42
CA THR A 486 0.32 -23.21 -30.84
C THR A 486 -0.48 -24.48 -31.16
N ASP A 487 -0.89 -25.23 -30.12
CA ASP A 487 -1.65 -26.47 -30.26
C ASP A 487 -3.10 -26.16 -30.68
N ALA A 488 -3.51 -26.68 -31.85
CA ALA A 488 -4.85 -26.49 -32.40
C ALA A 488 -5.95 -27.16 -31.58
N ALA A 489 -5.62 -28.10 -30.69
CA ALA A 489 -6.57 -28.71 -29.77
C ALA A 489 -6.92 -27.78 -28.59
N LEU A 490 -6.05 -26.82 -28.25
CA LEU A 490 -6.30 -25.90 -27.14
C LEU A 490 -6.97 -24.61 -27.63
N TYR A 491 -7.91 -24.08 -26.85
CA TYR A 491 -8.66 -22.87 -27.22
C TYR A 491 -7.75 -21.68 -27.55
N VAL A 492 -6.57 -21.61 -26.90
CA VAL A 492 -5.59 -20.53 -27.02
C VAL A 492 -5.23 -20.26 -28.48
N LYS A 493 -5.05 -21.31 -29.29
CA LYS A 493 -4.63 -21.18 -30.69
C LYS A 493 -5.60 -20.34 -31.53
N ASN A 494 -6.90 -20.53 -31.29
CA ASN A 494 -7.98 -19.94 -32.11
C ASN A 494 -8.63 -18.72 -31.47
N LEU A 495 -8.19 -18.34 -30.26
CA LEU A 495 -8.70 -17.16 -29.58
C LEU A 495 -8.33 -15.87 -30.33
N VAL A 496 -9.30 -14.97 -30.45
CA VAL A 496 -9.08 -13.58 -30.87
C VAL A 496 -9.10 -12.70 -29.63
N ILE A 497 -7.96 -12.07 -29.34
CA ILE A 497 -7.82 -11.17 -28.20
C ILE A 497 -8.02 -9.71 -28.64
N ASP A 498 -8.52 -8.88 -27.72
CA ASP A 498 -8.54 -7.43 -27.90
C ASP A 498 -7.12 -6.83 -27.97
N GLN A 499 -7.02 -5.60 -28.48
CA GLN A 499 -5.82 -4.79 -28.30
C GLN A 499 -5.66 -4.36 -26.83
N PRO A 500 -4.43 -4.17 -26.32
CA PRO A 500 -4.18 -3.85 -24.91
C PRO A 500 -4.97 -2.65 -24.36
N SER A 501 -5.16 -1.58 -25.14
CA SER A 501 -5.93 -0.41 -24.72
C SER A 501 -7.43 -0.69 -24.57
N THR A 502 -7.98 -1.53 -25.47
CA THR A 502 -9.37 -2.02 -25.37
C THR A 502 -9.52 -2.96 -24.18
N ALA A 503 -8.55 -3.86 -23.97
CA ALA A 503 -8.50 -4.76 -22.83
C ALA A 503 -8.47 -3.99 -21.51
N LYS A 504 -7.64 -2.94 -21.39
CA LYS A 504 -7.64 -2.02 -20.25
C LYS A 504 -9.02 -1.42 -20.01
N THR A 505 -9.64 -0.87 -21.06
CA THR A 505 -10.96 -0.23 -20.96
C THR A 505 -12.03 -1.20 -20.45
N LYS A 506 -12.10 -2.40 -21.03
CA LYS A 506 -13.02 -3.46 -20.58
C LYS A 506 -12.75 -3.88 -19.15
N THR A 507 -11.48 -4.07 -18.80
CA THR A 507 -11.05 -4.45 -17.46
C THR A 507 -11.48 -3.41 -16.43
N THR A 508 -11.21 -2.12 -16.66
CA THR A 508 -11.64 -1.04 -15.76
C THR A 508 -13.16 -0.89 -15.65
N GLN A 509 -13.91 -1.36 -16.64
CA GLN A 509 -15.37 -1.30 -16.64
C GLN A 509 -16.00 -2.49 -15.92
N TYR A 510 -15.48 -3.69 -16.14
CA TYR A 510 -16.17 -4.93 -15.78
C TYR A 510 -15.47 -5.76 -14.72
N ALA A 511 -14.21 -5.49 -14.39
CA ALA A 511 -13.53 -6.22 -13.31
C ALA A 511 -14.16 -5.90 -11.95
N GLY A 512 -14.17 -6.89 -11.06
CA GLY A 512 -14.81 -6.78 -9.75
C GLY A 512 -16.33 -6.92 -9.82
N ARG A 513 -17.00 -6.54 -8.71
CA ARG A 513 -18.45 -6.66 -8.60
C ARG A 513 -19.19 -5.73 -9.55
N VAL A 514 -20.47 -6.00 -9.77
CA VAL A 514 -21.38 -5.14 -10.56
C VAL A 514 -21.21 -3.66 -10.16
N SER A 515 -21.00 -2.80 -11.16
CA SER A 515 -20.79 -1.35 -10.97
C SER A 515 -19.56 -1.00 -10.10
N GLY A 516 -18.55 -1.87 -10.04
CA GLY A 516 -17.31 -1.65 -9.30
C GLY A 516 -17.44 -1.87 -7.78
N GLY A 517 -18.53 -2.47 -7.32
CA GLY A 517 -18.78 -2.67 -5.89
C GLY A 517 -19.28 -1.40 -5.16
N ASP A 518 -19.61 -1.54 -3.88
CA ASP A 518 -20.12 -0.46 -3.04
C ASP A 518 -19.03 0.25 -2.20
N LEU A 519 -17.89 -0.41 -1.98
CA LEU A 519 -16.69 0.20 -1.42
C LEU A 519 -15.81 0.69 -2.56
N GLN A 520 -15.78 2.01 -2.75
CA GLN A 520 -14.96 2.67 -3.77
C GLN A 520 -13.67 3.22 -3.15
N TRP A 521 -12.55 3.01 -3.81
CA TRP A 521 -11.24 3.53 -3.41
C TRP A 521 -10.53 4.17 -4.60
N VAL A 522 -9.79 5.26 -4.35
CA VAL A 522 -8.98 5.93 -5.35
C VAL A 522 -7.54 5.95 -4.86
N PHE A 523 -6.66 5.26 -5.58
CA PHE A 523 -5.23 5.23 -5.29
C PHE A 523 -4.57 6.57 -5.67
N ASN A 524 -3.53 6.93 -4.91
CA ASN A 524 -2.65 8.02 -5.24
C ASN A 524 -1.45 7.47 -6.00
N ASN A 525 -1.54 7.41 -7.33
CA ASN A 525 -0.49 6.82 -8.18
C ASN A 525 0.92 7.40 -7.94
N ALA A 526 1.05 8.66 -7.48
CA ALA A 526 2.36 9.23 -7.20
C ALA A 526 3.09 8.54 -6.02
N THR A 527 2.32 7.96 -5.09
CA THR A 527 2.83 7.27 -3.90
C THR A 527 2.64 5.77 -4.01
N ASP A 528 1.45 5.34 -4.39
CA ASP A 528 1.00 3.96 -4.27
C ASP A 528 1.62 3.06 -5.34
N ASP A 529 1.95 3.58 -6.54
CA ASP A 529 2.56 2.80 -7.64
C ASP A 529 3.87 2.08 -7.25
N THR A 530 4.57 2.62 -6.26
CA THR A 530 5.89 2.11 -5.80
C THR A 530 5.83 1.53 -4.39
N SER A 531 4.70 1.68 -3.70
CA SER A 531 4.55 1.30 -2.31
C SER A 531 4.07 -0.13 -2.20
N SER A 532 4.77 -0.93 -1.40
CA SER A 532 4.29 -2.24 -0.95
C SER A 532 3.84 -2.24 0.51
N LEU A 533 3.61 -1.06 1.09
CA LEU A 533 3.13 -0.90 2.46
C LEU A 533 1.60 -0.95 2.51
N VAL A 534 1.05 -1.32 3.67
CA VAL A 534 -0.41 -1.25 3.89
C VAL A 534 -0.86 0.21 3.85
N ILE A 535 -1.85 0.50 3.01
CA ILE A 535 -2.54 1.78 3.01
C ILE A 535 -3.48 1.82 4.22
N THR A 536 -3.07 2.53 5.28
CA THR A 536 -3.77 2.52 6.59
C THR A 536 -5.22 2.97 6.49
N ALA A 537 -5.51 3.95 5.63
CA ALA A 537 -6.86 4.46 5.41
C ALA A 537 -7.76 3.42 4.70
N LEU A 538 -7.23 2.71 3.69
CA LEU A 538 -7.95 1.61 3.04
C LEU A 538 -8.21 0.47 4.03
N LYS A 539 -7.19 0.03 4.80
CA LYS A 539 -7.38 -1.03 5.82
C LYS A 539 -8.43 -0.62 6.87
N THR A 540 -8.47 0.65 7.25
CA THR A 540 -9.46 1.19 8.19
C THR A 540 -10.87 1.18 7.57
N ALA A 541 -11.01 1.57 6.31
CA ALA A 541 -12.29 1.49 5.59
C ALA A 541 -12.81 0.04 5.51
N LEU A 542 -11.93 -0.92 5.20
CA LEU A 542 -12.27 -2.35 5.16
C LEU A 542 -12.64 -2.91 6.54
N THR A 543 -11.90 -2.55 7.59
CA THR A 543 -12.16 -3.03 8.95
C THR A 543 -13.50 -2.50 9.50
N ASN A 544 -13.86 -1.28 9.11
CA ASN A 544 -15.10 -0.62 9.55
C ASN A 544 -16.30 -0.87 8.62
N TYR A 545 -16.15 -1.69 7.58
CA TYR A 545 -17.22 -1.95 6.63
C TYR A 545 -18.36 -2.76 7.29
N THR A 546 -19.56 -2.17 7.31
CA THR A 546 -20.78 -2.79 7.84
C THR A 546 -21.84 -3.08 6.77
N GLY A 547 -21.72 -2.49 5.58
CA GLY A 547 -22.76 -2.50 4.54
C GLY A 547 -23.92 -1.54 4.87
N THR A 548 -24.79 -1.29 3.88
CA THR A 548 -25.95 -0.36 4.01
C THR A 548 -27.31 -1.05 3.85
N LEU A 549 -27.31 -2.36 3.57
CA LEU A 549 -28.51 -3.16 3.43
C LEU A 549 -29.32 -3.18 4.73
N VAL A 550 -30.58 -2.76 4.67
CA VAL A 550 -31.49 -2.71 5.83
C VAL A 550 -32.32 -3.99 5.93
N SER A 551 -32.90 -4.43 4.81
CA SER A 551 -33.73 -5.65 4.79
C SER A 551 -33.82 -6.27 3.40
N VAL A 552 -34.06 -7.58 3.37
CA VAL A 552 -34.33 -8.37 2.16
C VAL A 552 -35.79 -8.80 2.18
N GLN A 553 -36.53 -8.59 1.08
CA GLN A 553 -37.93 -9.04 1.00
C GLN A 553 -37.98 -10.59 0.95
N GLY A 554 -38.97 -11.19 1.60
CA GLY A 554 -39.14 -12.65 1.59
C GLY A 554 -38.40 -13.41 2.70
N GLU A 555 -37.63 -12.77 3.57
CA GLU A 555 -37.05 -13.40 4.78
C GLU A 555 -38.06 -13.57 5.93
N GLY A 556 -39.35 -13.67 5.61
CA GLY A 556 -40.42 -13.23 6.51
C GLY A 556 -40.44 -11.70 6.58
N ASN A 557 -41.56 -11.10 6.96
CA ASN A 557 -41.61 -9.65 7.21
C ASN A 557 -40.36 -9.23 8.03
N PRO A 558 -39.61 -8.16 7.67
CA PRO A 558 -38.86 -7.46 8.71
C PRO A 558 -39.87 -7.23 9.85
N PRO A 559 -39.51 -7.57 11.10
CA PRO A 559 -40.45 -7.99 12.12
C PRO A 559 -41.72 -7.14 12.10
N GLY A 560 -42.87 -7.82 11.94
CA GLY A 560 -44.21 -7.25 12.10
C GLY A 560 -44.53 -6.87 13.55
N GLY A 561 -43.53 -6.35 14.25
CA GLY A 561 -43.68 -5.35 15.27
C GLY A 561 -42.44 -4.47 15.19
N THR A 562 -42.69 -3.17 15.07
CA THR A 562 -41.72 -2.10 14.93
C THR A 562 -40.98 -1.86 16.24
N GLN A 563 -40.52 -2.90 16.94
CA GLN A 563 -39.56 -2.66 18.00
C GLN A 563 -38.35 -2.01 17.35
N THR A 564 -38.13 -0.73 17.62
CA THR A 564 -36.99 0.03 17.09
C THR A 564 -36.04 0.29 18.24
N LEU A 565 -34.74 0.22 17.98
CA LEU A 565 -33.72 0.71 18.89
C LEU A 565 -32.80 1.62 18.09
N THR A 566 -32.96 2.93 18.27
CA THR A 566 -32.19 3.94 17.53
C THR A 566 -31.11 4.51 18.42
N LEU A 567 -29.87 4.54 17.93
CA LEU A 567 -28.79 5.28 18.58
C LEU A 567 -28.97 6.77 18.30
N THR A 568 -29.35 7.54 19.32
CA THR A 568 -29.70 8.96 19.18
C THR A 568 -28.54 9.91 19.50
N SER A 569 -27.44 9.42 20.08
CA SER A 569 -26.17 10.15 20.20
C SER A 569 -25.28 9.94 18.97
N SER A 570 -24.94 11.00 18.22
CA SER A 570 -23.92 11.12 17.14
C SER A 570 -23.43 9.86 16.37
N ALA A 571 -24.28 8.86 16.15
CA ALA A 571 -24.01 7.58 15.49
C ALA A 571 -22.85 6.72 16.06
N ASN A 572 -22.38 6.94 17.30
CA ASN A 572 -21.29 6.14 17.87
C ASN A 572 -21.64 5.33 19.15
N ASN A 573 -21.88 4.03 18.99
CA ASN A 573 -22.06 3.07 20.09
C ASN A 573 -20.76 2.35 20.51
N ASN A 574 -19.66 2.55 19.77
CA ASN A 574 -18.35 1.98 20.03
C ASN A 574 -17.34 3.09 20.34
N GLN A 575 -16.96 3.25 21.61
CA GLN A 575 -15.97 4.26 21.95
C GLN A 575 -14.65 3.61 22.31
N THR A 576 -13.60 4.06 21.64
CA THR A 576 -12.24 3.86 22.13
C THR A 576 -11.85 5.08 22.94
N VAL A 577 -11.60 4.88 24.24
CA VAL A 577 -11.13 5.93 25.13
C VAL A 577 -9.84 5.50 25.81
N ALA A 578 -8.97 6.47 26.06
CA ALA A 578 -7.77 6.24 26.87
C ALA A 578 -8.19 5.93 28.32
N SER A 579 -7.45 5.03 28.98
CA SER A 579 -7.64 4.74 30.41
C SER A 579 -7.70 6.04 31.23
N GLY A 580 -8.76 6.20 32.05
CA GLY A 580 -9.02 7.39 32.86
C GLY A 580 -9.87 8.49 32.20
N THR A 581 -10.23 8.36 30.92
CA THR A 581 -11.10 9.31 30.21
C THR A 581 -12.54 8.84 30.21
N ALA A 582 -13.50 9.73 30.53
CA ALA A 582 -14.92 9.41 30.44
C ALA A 582 -15.37 9.23 28.99
N ILE A 583 -16.29 8.29 28.75
CA ILE A 583 -16.96 8.17 27.45
C ILE A 583 -17.88 9.37 27.23
N SER A 584 -18.08 9.75 25.97
CA SER A 584 -19.24 10.54 25.59
C SER A 584 -20.52 9.75 25.92
N SER A 585 -21.59 10.43 26.32
CA SER A 585 -22.83 9.72 26.64
C SER A 585 -23.37 9.00 25.41
N ILE A 586 -23.65 7.70 25.55
CA ILE A 586 -24.28 6.91 24.49
C ILE A 586 -25.76 6.80 24.82
N VAL A 587 -26.62 7.28 23.92
CA VAL A 587 -28.06 7.27 24.14
C VAL A 587 -28.73 6.40 23.10
N PHE A 588 -29.40 5.35 23.54
CA PHE A 588 -30.32 4.57 22.71
C PHE A 588 -31.74 4.95 23.06
N THR A 589 -32.57 5.19 22.05
CA THR A 589 -34.01 5.41 22.18
C THR A 589 -34.74 4.20 21.62
N TRP A 590 -35.56 3.53 22.44
CA TRP A 590 -36.39 2.43 21.97
C TRP A 590 -37.80 2.91 21.59
N GLY A 591 -38.43 2.23 20.64
CA GLY A 591 -39.66 2.72 20.00
C GLY A 591 -40.49 1.63 19.32
N GLY A 592 -41.49 2.10 18.58
CA GLY A 592 -42.61 1.32 18.05
C GLY A 592 -43.22 0.36 19.08
N ASP A 593 -43.24 -0.93 18.80
CA ASP A 593 -43.95 -1.95 19.61
C ASP A 593 -43.18 -2.39 20.87
N ALA A 594 -42.00 -1.82 21.13
CA ALA A 594 -41.23 -2.08 22.34
C ALA A 594 -41.91 -1.45 23.56
N THR A 595 -42.21 -2.29 24.56
CA THR A 595 -42.72 -1.88 25.87
C THR A 595 -41.61 -1.61 26.88
N ASP A 596 -40.44 -2.22 26.70
CA ASP A 596 -39.27 -2.02 27.56
C ASP A 596 -37.95 -2.29 26.80
N ALA A 597 -36.81 -2.05 27.47
CA ALA A 597 -35.49 -2.46 27.03
C ALA A 597 -34.64 -2.97 28.21
N THR A 598 -33.82 -3.98 27.95
CA THR A 598 -32.87 -4.56 28.90
C THR A 598 -31.44 -4.30 28.46
N VAL A 599 -30.54 -4.10 29.42
CA VAL A 599 -29.11 -3.89 29.20
C VAL A 599 -28.35 -5.05 29.84
N THR A 600 -27.43 -5.64 29.09
CA THR A 600 -26.55 -6.72 29.54
C THR A 600 -25.10 -6.28 29.43
N GLY A 601 -24.26 -6.66 30.39
CA GLY A 601 -22.84 -6.28 30.44
C GLY A 601 -22.55 -4.95 31.14
N LEU A 602 -23.57 -4.26 31.67
CA LEU A 602 -23.44 -3.04 32.48
C LEU A 602 -24.36 -3.08 33.71
N PRO A 603 -24.02 -2.41 34.83
CA PRO A 603 -22.78 -1.67 35.06
C PRO A 603 -21.54 -2.57 35.17
N ALA A 604 -20.42 -2.17 34.56
CA ALA A 604 -19.15 -2.90 34.61
C ALA A 604 -17.97 -1.94 34.37
N SER A 605 -16.84 -2.21 35.02
CA SER A 605 -15.55 -1.51 34.83
C SER A 605 -15.66 0.01 34.74
N GLY A 606 -16.38 0.67 35.67
CA GLY A 606 -16.51 2.13 35.71
C GLY A 606 -17.56 2.75 34.79
N LEU A 607 -18.33 1.92 34.06
CA LEU A 607 -19.48 2.34 33.25
C LEU A 607 -20.81 1.99 33.95
N THR A 608 -21.77 2.89 33.82
CA THR A 608 -23.15 2.73 34.31
C THR A 608 -24.15 3.08 33.22
N PHE A 609 -25.41 2.69 33.41
CA PHE A 609 -26.49 3.12 32.54
C PHE A 609 -27.70 3.60 33.34
N VAL A 610 -28.46 4.52 32.76
CA VAL A 610 -29.74 4.98 33.27
C VAL A 610 -30.83 4.63 32.26
N LYS A 611 -31.85 3.89 32.70
CA LYS A 611 -33.06 3.60 31.92
C LYS A 611 -34.16 4.59 32.30
N ASN A 612 -34.61 5.38 31.33
CA ASN A 612 -35.77 6.26 31.47
C ASN A 612 -36.94 5.68 30.69
N THR A 613 -37.92 5.11 31.39
CA THR A 613 -39.09 4.46 30.78
C THR A 613 -40.09 5.44 30.17
N THR A 614 -40.14 6.69 30.64
CA THR A 614 -41.04 7.72 30.11
C THR A 614 -40.51 8.29 28.79
N ALA A 615 -39.21 8.58 28.73
CA ALA A 615 -38.53 9.06 27.51
C ALA A 615 -38.15 7.91 26.55
N LYS A 616 -38.32 6.66 26.98
CA LYS A 616 -37.88 5.44 26.29
C LYS A 616 -36.40 5.45 25.90
N THR A 617 -35.52 5.83 26.82
CA THR A 617 -34.06 5.94 26.57
C THR A 617 -33.21 5.12 27.52
N ILE A 618 -32.16 4.48 27.00
CA ILE A 618 -31.00 3.99 27.75
C ILE A 618 -29.85 4.97 27.53
N THR A 619 -29.35 5.58 28.60
CA THR A 619 -28.16 6.46 28.56
C THR A 619 -27.01 5.78 29.27
N ILE A 620 -25.89 5.55 28.58
CA ILE A 620 -24.68 4.93 29.10
C ILE A 620 -23.62 6.01 29.31
N THR A 621 -23.03 6.04 30.50
CA THR A 621 -22.02 7.03 30.92
C THR A 621 -20.97 6.39 31.82
N GLY A 622 -19.81 7.03 31.95
CA GLY A 622 -18.81 6.66 32.95
C GLY A 622 -17.39 6.76 32.42
N THR A 623 -16.44 6.35 33.26
CA THR A 623 -15.01 6.31 32.95
C THR A 623 -14.56 4.86 32.97
N PRO A 624 -14.38 4.21 31.81
CA PRO A 624 -14.10 2.80 31.76
C PRO A 624 -12.69 2.48 32.29
N THR A 625 -12.57 1.45 33.11
CA THR A 625 -11.30 0.96 33.68
C THR A 625 -10.76 -0.29 32.98
N ALA A 626 -11.57 -0.91 32.13
CA ALA A 626 -11.19 -2.03 31.26
C ALA A 626 -12.11 -2.04 30.03
N THR A 627 -11.70 -2.74 28.96
CA THR A 627 -12.55 -2.94 27.79
C THR A 627 -13.81 -3.70 28.17
N VAL A 628 -14.98 -3.14 27.86
CA VAL A 628 -16.29 -3.72 28.18
C VAL A 628 -17.14 -3.75 26.93
N SER A 629 -17.73 -4.91 26.65
CA SER A 629 -18.81 -5.04 25.67
C SER A 629 -20.16 -5.06 26.39
N TYR A 630 -21.15 -4.39 25.81
CA TYR A 630 -22.51 -4.35 26.32
C TYR A 630 -23.50 -4.62 25.18
N SER A 631 -24.69 -5.09 25.54
CA SER A 631 -25.80 -5.26 24.62
C SER A 631 -27.10 -4.73 25.22
N ILE A 632 -27.98 -4.28 24.34
CA ILE A 632 -29.31 -3.77 24.64
C ILE A 632 -30.26 -4.56 23.77
N ALA A 633 -31.35 -5.05 24.36
CA ALA A 633 -32.43 -5.70 23.64
C ALA A 633 -33.75 -5.07 24.07
N THR A 634 -34.58 -4.68 23.10
CA THR A 634 -35.96 -4.27 23.41
C THR A 634 -36.81 -5.49 23.75
N SER A 635 -37.87 -5.28 24.51
CA SER A 635 -38.90 -6.29 24.76
C SER A 635 -40.29 -5.70 24.55
N GLY A 636 -41.21 -6.52 24.05
CA GLY A 636 -42.57 -6.13 23.68
C GLY A 636 -43.46 -7.36 23.52
N THR A 637 -44.78 -7.15 23.60
CA THR A 637 -45.77 -8.22 23.39
C THR A 637 -45.94 -8.61 21.91
N SER A 638 -45.32 -7.86 20.99
CA SER A 638 -45.29 -8.12 19.55
C SER A 638 -43.98 -7.60 18.92
N GLY A 639 -43.62 -8.11 17.74
CA GLY A 639 -42.35 -7.82 17.07
C GLY A 639 -41.15 -8.59 17.61
N SER A 640 -40.07 -8.66 16.82
CA SER A 640 -38.79 -9.20 17.28
C SER A 640 -38.03 -8.13 18.08
N PRO A 641 -37.34 -8.51 19.17
CA PRO A 641 -36.43 -7.60 19.88
C PRO A 641 -35.47 -6.90 18.91
N ALA A 642 -35.49 -5.56 18.88
CA ALA A 642 -34.39 -4.80 18.31
C ALA A 642 -33.22 -4.87 19.28
N THR A 643 -32.06 -5.22 18.74
CA THR A 643 -30.83 -5.31 19.51
C THR A 643 -29.86 -4.23 19.08
N GLY A 644 -29.11 -3.73 20.05
CA GLY A 644 -28.00 -2.82 19.84
C GLY A 644 -26.86 -3.29 20.73
N SER A 645 -25.67 -3.39 20.21
CA SER A 645 -24.48 -3.69 21.00
C SER A 645 -23.47 -2.58 20.85
N GLY A 646 -22.53 -2.52 21.78
CA GLY A 646 -21.39 -1.65 21.67
C GLY A 646 -20.22 -2.21 22.47
N THR A 647 -19.02 -1.84 22.06
CA THR A 647 -17.80 -2.10 22.80
C THR A 647 -17.15 -0.78 23.17
N ILE A 648 -16.87 -0.62 24.47
CA ILE A 648 -16.03 0.45 24.96
C ILE A 648 -14.64 -0.13 25.12
N THR A 649 -13.77 0.17 24.15
CA THR A 649 -12.38 -0.26 24.18
C THR A 649 -11.58 0.71 25.01
N VAL A 650 -11.00 0.22 26.10
CA VAL A 650 -10.01 0.98 26.84
C VAL A 650 -8.66 0.70 26.21
N THR A 651 -8.17 1.64 25.42
CA THR A 651 -6.77 1.61 25.02
C THR A 651 -5.91 1.89 26.24
N ALA A 652 -4.81 1.15 26.40
CA ALA A 652 -3.73 1.56 27.29
C ALA A 652 -3.45 3.04 27.00
N ALA A 653 -3.36 3.87 28.04
CA ALA A 653 -3.18 5.31 27.85
C ALA A 653 -2.03 5.52 26.86
N GLY A 654 -2.32 6.06 25.68
CA GLY A 654 -1.31 6.29 24.66
C GLY A 654 -0.13 7.01 25.31
N ASN A 655 1.09 6.52 25.06
CA ASN A 655 2.27 7.14 25.66
C ASN A 655 2.34 8.60 25.19
N GLN A 656 2.72 9.50 26.09
CA GLN A 656 3.17 10.80 25.66
C GLN A 656 4.38 10.57 24.74
N THR A 657 4.47 11.28 23.61
CA THR A 657 5.60 11.12 22.70
C THR A 657 6.40 12.40 22.64
N LEU A 658 7.72 12.26 22.52
CA LEU A 658 8.65 13.36 22.35
C LEU A 658 9.67 12.94 21.31
N THR A 659 9.53 13.49 20.10
CA THR A 659 10.50 13.26 19.01
C THR A 659 11.42 14.46 18.91
N SER A 660 12.65 14.23 18.48
CA SER A 660 13.66 15.27 18.36
C SER A 660 14.32 15.24 16.98
N SER A 661 14.93 16.34 16.57
CA SER A 661 15.70 16.44 15.32
C SER A 661 16.95 15.55 15.25
N GLY A 662 17.21 14.71 16.26
CA GLY A 662 18.31 13.74 16.27
C GLY A 662 19.68 14.34 16.60
N ASN A 663 19.75 15.64 16.88
CA ASN A 663 20.97 16.41 17.17
C ASN A 663 20.94 17.04 18.58
N ASN A 664 20.33 16.34 19.54
CA ASN A 664 20.09 16.84 20.91
C ASN A 664 21.38 17.15 21.67
N SER A 665 22.47 16.47 21.30
CA SER A 665 23.81 16.79 21.76
C SER A 665 24.65 17.25 20.59
N GLN A 666 25.40 18.34 20.77
CA GLN A 666 26.28 18.88 19.74
C GLN A 666 27.62 19.25 20.36
N THR A 667 28.68 19.09 19.57
CA THR A 667 29.97 19.70 19.88
C THR A 667 30.25 20.76 18.81
N VAL A 668 30.36 22.01 19.23
CA VAL A 668 30.56 23.14 18.31
C VAL A 668 31.81 23.92 18.68
N ALA A 669 32.51 24.46 17.68
CA ALA A 669 33.68 25.27 17.94
C ALA A 669 33.31 26.55 18.72
N SER A 670 34.20 27.02 19.59
CA SER A 670 34.00 28.28 20.33
C SER A 670 33.62 29.43 19.37
N GLY A 671 32.53 30.14 19.69
CA GLY A 671 31.98 31.23 18.88
C GLY A 671 31.00 30.83 17.78
N THR A 672 30.74 29.52 17.58
CA THR A 672 29.81 29.02 16.54
C THR A 672 28.45 28.67 17.15
N ALA A 673 27.36 29.08 16.49
CA ALA A 673 26.01 28.73 16.91
C ALA A 673 25.75 27.22 16.78
N ILE A 674 24.92 26.66 17.67
CA ILE A 674 24.42 25.29 17.48
C ILE A 674 23.51 25.23 16.26
N SER A 675 23.51 24.07 15.60
CA SER A 675 22.40 23.73 14.72
C SER A 675 21.11 23.73 15.54
N THR A 676 20.03 24.27 14.97
CA THR A 676 18.76 24.35 15.70
C THR A 676 18.30 22.95 16.13
N ILE A 677 17.90 22.82 17.38
CA ILE A 677 17.36 21.56 17.93
C ILE A 677 15.87 21.74 18.10
N VAL A 678 15.07 20.85 17.53
CA VAL A 678 13.61 20.90 17.64
C VAL A 678 13.12 19.62 18.30
N PHE A 679 12.41 19.79 19.42
CA PHE A 679 11.61 18.74 20.02
C PHE A 679 10.16 18.96 19.63
N THR A 680 9.49 17.92 19.17
CA THR A 680 8.05 17.93 18.89
C THR A 680 7.38 16.97 19.87
N TRP A 681 6.43 17.47 20.66
CA TRP A 681 5.66 16.61 21.56
C TRP A 681 4.34 16.21 20.93
N GLY A 682 3.93 14.98 21.20
CA GLY A 682 2.74 14.37 20.62
C GLY A 682 2.15 13.29 21.51
N GLY A 683 1.31 12.45 20.92
CA GLY A 683 0.48 11.52 21.68
C GLY A 683 -0.43 12.29 22.65
N ASN A 684 -0.49 11.83 23.89
CA ASN A 684 -1.32 12.44 24.95
C ASN A 684 -0.65 13.61 25.69
N ALA A 685 0.55 14.03 25.28
CA ALA A 685 1.19 15.20 25.84
C ALA A 685 0.37 16.46 25.48
N THR A 686 -0.15 17.14 26.49
CA THR A 686 -0.78 18.45 26.32
C THR A 686 0.27 19.56 26.33
N ASP A 687 1.43 19.29 26.94
CA ASP A 687 2.50 20.27 27.03
C ASP A 687 3.90 19.65 27.19
N ALA A 688 4.96 20.47 27.10
CA ALA A 688 6.34 20.06 27.41
C ALA A 688 7.16 21.17 28.09
N ALA A 689 8.02 20.80 29.05
CA ALA A 689 8.82 21.71 29.84
C ALA A 689 10.33 21.50 29.59
N VAL A 690 11.09 22.59 29.54
CA VAL A 690 12.56 22.58 29.39
C VAL A 690 13.21 22.87 30.72
N THR A 691 14.26 22.12 31.07
CA THR A 691 15.12 22.37 32.23
C THR A 691 16.59 22.46 31.79
N GLY A 692 17.36 23.35 32.43
CA GLY A 692 18.78 23.60 32.12
C GLY A 692 19.07 24.71 31.10
N ILE A 693 18.05 25.26 30.43
CA ILE A 693 18.14 26.40 29.49
C ILE A 693 16.94 27.34 29.76
N PRO A 694 17.08 28.69 29.65
CA PRO A 694 18.22 29.45 29.11
C PRO A 694 19.47 29.45 30.02
N ALA A 695 20.62 29.11 29.44
CA ALA A 695 21.94 29.11 30.09
C ALA A 695 23.08 29.13 29.04
N SER A 696 24.23 29.68 29.41
CA SER A 696 25.49 29.74 28.60
C SER A 696 25.31 30.06 27.12
N GLY A 697 24.50 31.08 26.79
CA GLY A 697 24.31 31.54 25.41
C GLY A 697 23.26 30.79 24.59
N LEU A 698 22.53 29.84 25.20
CA LEU A 698 21.41 29.13 24.58
C LEU A 698 20.06 29.63 25.09
N SER A 699 19.06 29.62 24.21
CA SER A 699 17.67 29.99 24.48
C SER A 699 16.72 29.00 23.81
N PHE A 700 15.45 29.00 24.23
CA PHE A 700 14.44 28.20 23.58
C PHE A 700 13.15 28.98 23.35
N VAL A 701 12.43 28.62 22.29
CA VAL A 701 11.09 29.11 22.00
C VAL A 701 10.16 27.92 21.97
N LYS A 702 9.04 28.03 22.70
CA LYS A 702 8.00 27.02 22.73
C LYS A 702 6.79 27.50 21.96
N ASN A 703 6.38 26.73 20.95
CA ASN A 703 5.18 26.96 20.18
C ASN A 703 4.15 25.89 20.54
N THR A 704 3.14 26.28 21.32
CA THR A 704 2.09 25.37 21.80
C THR A 704 1.13 24.92 20.69
N THR A 705 0.94 25.73 19.65
CA THR A 705 0.10 25.39 18.50
C THR A 705 0.79 24.37 17.59
N ALA A 706 2.07 24.56 17.28
CA ALA A 706 2.88 23.61 16.50
C ALA A 706 3.37 22.42 17.33
N LYS A 707 3.19 22.47 18.67
CA LYS A 707 3.70 21.51 19.65
C LYS A 707 5.21 21.28 19.56
N THR A 708 5.97 22.36 19.40
CA THR A 708 7.43 22.31 19.28
C THR A 708 8.16 23.16 20.32
N ILE A 709 9.29 22.66 20.82
CA ILE A 709 10.32 23.43 21.53
C ILE A 709 11.53 23.53 20.60
N THR A 710 11.93 24.74 20.27
CA THR A 710 13.06 25.03 19.39
C THR A 710 14.17 25.68 20.20
N ILE A 711 15.33 25.02 20.30
CA ILE A 711 16.50 25.49 21.04
C ILE A 711 17.54 26.03 20.05
N THR A 712 18.01 27.24 20.29
CA THR A 712 18.98 27.95 19.45
C THR A 712 19.93 28.79 20.31
N GLY A 713 21.10 29.14 19.74
CA GLY A 713 22.03 30.06 20.37
C GLY A 713 23.49 29.72 20.07
N THR A 714 24.40 30.52 20.62
CA THR A 714 25.85 30.31 20.51
C THR A 714 26.39 29.95 21.89
N PRO A 715 26.75 28.68 22.14
CA PRO A 715 27.12 28.24 23.47
C PRO A 715 28.46 28.84 23.87
N THR A 716 28.52 29.42 25.07
CA THR A 716 29.75 30.02 25.64
C THR A 716 30.46 29.07 26.60
N ALA A 717 29.82 27.96 26.97
CA ALA A 717 30.35 26.90 27.82
C ALA A 717 29.55 25.61 27.58
N ASN A 718 30.04 24.48 28.11
CA ASN A 718 29.31 23.22 28.03
C ASN A 718 28.01 23.28 28.84
N VAL A 719 26.91 22.79 28.28
CA VAL A 719 25.57 22.82 28.91
C VAL A 719 24.86 21.49 28.71
N SER A 720 24.21 20.99 29.77
CA SER A 720 23.27 19.87 29.70
C SER A 720 21.85 20.36 29.96
N TYR A 721 20.88 19.84 29.22
CA TYR A 721 19.48 20.21 29.35
C TYR A 721 18.55 19.01 29.14
N SER A 722 17.28 19.14 29.53
CA SER A 722 16.26 18.15 29.22
C SER A 722 14.90 18.77 28.91
N VAL A 723 14.11 18.05 28.11
CA VAL A 723 12.74 18.38 27.75
C VAL A 723 11.84 17.23 28.18
N THR A 724 10.82 17.51 29.00
CA THR A 724 9.90 16.50 29.54
C THR A 724 8.47 16.85 29.17
N THR A 725 7.73 15.90 28.62
CA THR A 725 6.30 16.09 28.31
C THR A 725 5.43 16.03 29.57
N SER A 726 4.27 16.68 29.52
CA SER A 726 3.22 16.59 30.53
C SER A 726 1.84 16.49 29.86
N GLY A 727 0.92 15.81 30.52
CA GLY A 727 -0.43 15.54 30.00
C GLY A 727 -1.31 14.89 31.07
N THR A 728 -2.63 14.97 30.88
CA THR A 728 -3.62 14.38 31.80
C THR A 728 -3.71 12.85 31.69
N ALA A 729 -3.10 12.26 30.66
CA ALA A 729 -3.01 10.81 30.44
C ALA A 729 -1.66 10.41 29.81
N GLY A 730 -1.22 9.17 30.06
CA GLY A 730 0.07 8.63 29.61
C GLY A 730 1.25 9.05 30.49
N SER A 731 2.33 8.26 30.50
CA SER A 731 3.55 8.58 31.27
C SER A 731 4.36 9.71 30.63
N PRO A 732 4.87 10.70 31.39
CA PRO A 732 5.80 11.72 30.90
C PRO A 732 7.02 11.11 30.21
N VAL A 733 7.40 11.64 29.05
CA VAL A 733 8.61 11.24 28.32
C VAL A 733 9.62 12.38 28.36
N THR A 734 10.84 12.06 28.76
CA THR A 734 11.95 13.00 28.86
C THR A 734 13.02 12.68 27.83
N ALA A 735 13.47 13.70 27.10
CA ALA A 735 14.66 13.63 26.26
C ALA A 735 15.69 14.66 26.75
N SER A 736 16.95 14.26 26.84
CA SER A 736 18.05 15.12 27.28
C SER A 736 19.08 15.34 26.18
N GLY A 737 19.87 16.41 26.32
CA GLY A 737 20.89 16.82 25.38
C GLY A 737 22.05 17.51 26.07
N THR A 738 23.24 17.44 25.46
CA THR A 738 24.47 18.08 25.96
C THR A 738 25.16 18.85 24.85
N ILE A 739 25.38 20.14 25.04
CA ILE A 739 26.14 20.99 24.13
C ILE A 739 27.54 21.17 24.68
N THR A 740 28.56 20.82 23.90
CA THR A 740 29.97 20.92 24.25
C THR A 740 30.66 21.93 23.33
N VAL A 741 31.49 22.81 23.87
CA VAL A 741 32.24 23.79 23.08
C VAL A 741 33.65 23.26 22.86
N SER A 742 33.97 22.84 21.63
CA SER A 742 35.31 22.42 21.24
C SER A 742 36.19 23.64 20.93
N THR A 743 37.44 23.59 21.36
CA THR A 743 38.47 24.57 20.97
C THR A 743 39.58 23.80 20.26
N GLY A 744 39.62 23.83 18.93
CA GLY A 744 40.69 23.16 18.19
C GLY A 744 40.54 23.14 16.67
N SER A 745 41.53 23.73 15.99
CA SER A 745 41.75 23.98 14.55
C SER A 745 42.24 22.75 13.75
N SER A 746 42.07 22.76 12.42
CA SER A 746 42.74 21.84 11.49
C SER A 746 43.85 22.59 10.73
N GLY A 747 45.12 22.32 11.08
CA GLY A 747 46.32 22.79 10.37
C GLY A 747 47.39 21.70 10.33
N SER A 748 48.56 21.97 9.76
CA SER A 748 49.73 21.11 10.03
C SER A 748 50.11 21.27 11.49
N GLU A 749 50.21 20.17 12.21
CA GLU A 749 50.30 20.21 13.67
C GLU A 749 51.77 20.15 14.09
N ILE A 750 52.22 21.17 14.80
CA ILE A 750 53.61 21.34 15.23
C ILE A 750 53.60 21.54 16.74
N HIS A 751 54.49 20.82 17.44
CA HIS A 751 54.73 21.05 18.85
C HIS A 751 56.22 21.19 19.12
N ASN A 752 56.59 22.39 19.60
CA ASN A 752 57.94 22.73 20.03
C ASN A 752 57.97 22.74 21.56
N PHE A 753 58.73 21.82 22.14
CA PHE A 753 58.80 21.68 23.60
C PHE A 753 59.46 22.88 24.29
N THR A 754 60.31 23.63 23.57
CA THR A 754 60.96 24.87 24.04
C THR A 754 59.95 25.95 24.38
N THR A 755 58.93 26.13 23.54
CA THR A 755 57.95 27.20 23.70
C THR A 755 56.69 26.72 24.40
N SER A 756 56.33 25.44 24.24
CA SER A 756 55.01 24.94 24.57
C SER A 756 55.02 23.90 25.70
N GLY A 757 56.20 23.48 26.19
CA GLY A 757 56.31 22.46 27.21
C GLY A 757 55.56 21.19 26.80
N LYS A 758 54.61 20.72 27.61
CA LYS A 758 53.73 19.58 27.27
C LYS A 758 52.34 19.98 26.76
N THR A 759 52.06 21.28 26.64
CA THR A 759 50.73 21.77 26.30
C THR A 759 50.55 21.79 24.79
N SER A 760 49.70 20.91 24.27
CA SER A 760 49.35 20.84 22.85
C SER A 760 47.85 20.66 22.68
N SER A 761 47.28 21.27 21.64
CA SER A 761 45.88 21.08 21.21
C SER A 761 45.68 19.85 20.33
N PHE A 762 46.77 19.22 19.88
CA PHE A 762 46.73 18.07 18.97
C PHE A 762 47.39 16.82 19.55
N TYR A 763 48.56 16.96 20.17
CA TYR A 763 49.27 15.83 20.80
C TYR A 763 48.90 15.71 22.29
N THR A 764 48.40 14.56 22.70
CA THR A 764 48.24 14.25 24.12
C THR A 764 49.56 13.71 24.67
N ILE A 765 50.32 14.55 25.38
CA ILE A 765 51.68 14.25 25.84
C ILE A 765 51.68 13.89 27.33
N THR A 766 52.09 12.66 27.65
CA THR A 766 52.32 12.18 29.03
C THR A 766 53.79 11.80 29.20
N GLY A 767 54.44 12.31 30.26
CA GLY A 767 55.85 12.06 30.54
C GLY A 767 56.48 13.21 31.32
N ASN A 768 57.80 13.18 31.53
CA ASN A 768 58.53 14.22 32.25
C ASN A 768 59.33 15.12 31.29
N MET A 769 59.32 16.44 31.52
CA MET A 769 60.32 17.30 30.86
C MET A 769 61.68 16.99 31.48
N ASN A 770 62.74 17.05 30.69
CA ASN A 770 64.09 16.93 31.23
C ASN A 770 64.43 18.22 31.99
N SER A 771 64.83 18.11 33.25
CA SER A 771 65.18 19.25 34.11
C SER A 771 66.48 19.95 33.70
N THR A 772 67.27 19.33 32.82
CA THR A 772 68.49 19.93 32.26
C THR A 772 68.22 20.32 30.80
N PRO A 773 68.26 21.63 30.46
CA PRO A 773 68.08 22.10 29.09
C PRO A 773 69.10 21.47 28.12
N GLY A 774 68.72 21.37 26.85
CA GLY A 774 69.59 20.97 25.76
C GLY A 774 69.73 22.08 24.71
N SER A 775 70.32 21.77 23.55
CA SER A 775 70.31 22.68 22.41
C SER A 775 70.43 21.90 21.10
N VAL A 776 69.41 22.01 20.24
CA VAL A 776 69.40 21.46 18.88
C VAL A 776 68.85 22.51 17.92
N THR A 777 69.44 22.66 16.75
CA THR A 777 68.91 23.54 15.69
C THR A 777 68.18 22.72 14.64
N TYR A 778 66.93 23.07 14.35
CA TYR A 778 66.11 22.40 13.33
C TYR A 778 65.21 23.42 12.62
N ASN A 779 65.19 23.41 11.28
CA ASN A 779 64.45 24.37 10.45
C ASN A 779 64.64 25.85 10.84
N GLY A 780 65.87 26.24 11.18
CA GLY A 780 66.21 27.62 11.58
C GLY A 780 65.81 28.02 12.99
N LEU A 781 65.25 27.09 13.78
CA LEU A 781 64.89 27.31 15.19
C LEU A 781 65.93 26.68 16.12
N THR A 782 66.27 27.39 17.21
CA THR A 782 67.08 26.84 18.31
C THR A 782 66.16 26.31 19.40
N LEU A 783 66.23 25.00 19.65
CA LEU A 783 65.35 24.27 20.57
C LEU A 783 66.10 23.91 21.85
N THR A 784 65.60 24.33 23.01
CA THR A 784 66.32 24.21 24.29
C THR A 784 65.60 23.38 25.36
N GLU A 785 64.27 23.26 25.32
CA GLU A 785 63.53 22.35 26.23
C GLU A 785 63.18 21.05 25.54
N ARG A 786 63.19 19.95 26.30
CA ARG A 786 63.03 18.59 25.75
C ARG A 786 62.25 17.66 26.67
N LEU A 787 61.34 16.88 26.09
CA LEU A 787 60.62 15.82 26.77
C LEU A 787 61.51 14.58 26.89
N LYS A 788 61.58 14.00 28.09
CA LYS A 788 62.29 12.75 28.31
C LYS A 788 61.42 11.59 27.83
N ILE A 789 61.89 10.83 26.84
CA ILE A 789 61.25 9.60 26.38
C ILE A 789 61.76 8.44 27.24
N GLU A 790 60.96 8.05 28.23
CA GLU A 790 61.20 6.92 29.12
C GLU A 790 60.03 5.93 29.10
N SER A 791 60.10 4.82 29.84
CA SER A 791 59.09 3.74 29.72
C SER A 791 57.66 4.18 30.06
N SER A 792 57.50 5.24 30.85
CA SER A 792 56.21 5.85 31.21
C SER A 792 55.76 6.94 30.24
N THR A 793 56.54 7.27 29.21
CA THR A 793 56.24 8.37 28.30
C THR A 793 55.39 7.88 27.12
N THR A 794 54.28 8.59 26.88
CA THR A 794 53.38 8.33 25.76
C THR A 794 52.98 9.66 25.09
N ILE A 795 52.90 9.65 23.76
CA ILE A 795 52.32 10.75 22.99
C ILE A 795 51.23 10.16 22.10
N ALA A 796 49.97 10.52 22.33
CA ALA A 796 48.83 10.04 21.56
C ALA A 796 48.26 11.17 20.67
N TYR A 797 47.88 10.85 19.43
CA TYR A 797 47.26 11.79 18.49
C TYR A 797 46.45 11.05 17.44
N THR A 798 45.56 11.76 16.72
CA THR A 798 44.73 11.17 15.66
C THR A 798 44.92 11.94 14.35
N THR A 799 45.16 11.22 13.27
CA THR A 799 45.30 11.76 11.92
C THR A 799 44.02 11.50 11.11
N THR A 800 43.58 12.50 10.33
CA THR A 800 42.37 12.39 9.49
C THR A 800 42.67 11.88 8.07
N SER A 801 43.93 11.88 7.68
CA SER A 801 44.44 11.38 6.40
C SER A 801 45.91 10.95 6.55
N THR A 802 46.45 10.24 5.55
CA THR A 802 47.87 9.87 5.55
C THR A 802 48.75 11.11 5.70
N SER A 803 49.70 11.05 6.63
CA SER A 803 50.53 12.17 7.06
C SER A 803 51.98 11.77 7.24
N THR A 804 52.88 12.76 7.25
CA THR A 804 54.29 12.59 7.57
C THR A 804 54.55 13.06 8.99
N LEU A 805 55.02 12.15 9.84
CA LEU A 805 55.47 12.44 11.20
C LEU A 805 56.97 12.73 11.20
N THR A 806 57.40 13.80 11.87
CA THR A 806 58.82 14.10 12.13
C THR A 806 59.05 14.31 13.62
N LEU A 807 60.10 13.66 14.15
CA LEU A 807 60.55 13.77 15.54
C LEU A 807 62.02 14.21 15.57
N VAL A 808 62.35 15.18 16.42
CA VAL A 808 63.72 15.72 16.56
C VAL A 808 64.23 15.55 17.98
N PHE A 809 65.34 14.83 18.13
CA PHE A 809 66.03 14.50 19.37
C PHE A 809 67.39 15.20 19.46
N ASP A 810 68.17 14.92 20.50
CA ASP A 810 69.59 15.29 20.56
C ASP A 810 70.31 14.82 19.28
N SER A 811 71.17 15.67 18.71
CA SER A 811 71.78 15.43 17.37
C SER A 811 72.67 14.18 17.29
N ASN A 812 73.18 13.71 18.42
CA ASN A 812 73.95 12.47 18.54
C ASN A 812 73.09 11.23 18.84
N PHE A 813 71.76 11.36 18.92
CA PHE A 813 70.87 10.23 19.17
C PHE A 813 70.75 9.35 17.92
N THR A 814 71.13 8.08 18.06
CA THR A 814 71.06 7.05 17.00
C THR A 814 70.18 5.85 17.40
N GLY A 815 69.39 5.99 18.48
CA GLY A 815 68.51 4.95 19.00
C GLY A 815 67.17 4.87 18.25
N THR A 816 66.24 4.07 18.78
CA THR A 816 64.92 3.86 18.16
C THR A 816 63.78 4.50 18.93
N ILE A 817 62.67 4.79 18.24
CA ILE A 817 61.39 5.23 18.81
C ILE A 817 60.28 4.39 18.20
N LYS A 818 59.27 4.06 19.01
CA LYS A 818 58.14 3.25 18.54
C LYS A 818 56.95 4.13 18.22
N VAL A 819 56.37 3.95 17.03
CA VAL A 819 55.06 4.49 16.67
C VAL A 819 54.16 3.29 16.39
N ASP A 820 53.06 3.16 17.12
CA ASP A 820 52.14 2.01 17.06
C ASP A 820 52.88 0.67 17.18
N ASN A 821 53.83 0.63 18.11
CA ASN A 821 54.71 -0.51 18.39
C ASN A 821 55.71 -0.87 17.26
N VAL A 822 55.78 -0.10 16.18
CA VAL A 822 56.78 -0.22 15.10
C VAL A 822 57.99 0.65 15.41
N SER A 823 59.20 0.06 15.41
CA SER A 823 60.45 0.76 15.72
C SER A 823 61.01 1.51 14.52
N TYR A 824 61.32 2.79 14.71
CA TYR A 824 62.00 3.66 13.76
C TYR A 824 63.34 4.12 14.34
N THR A 825 64.43 3.97 13.59
CA THR A 825 65.78 4.36 14.00
C THR A 825 66.06 5.82 13.64
N ALA A 826 66.60 6.60 14.59
CA ALA A 826 66.99 7.97 14.35
C ALA A 826 68.28 8.06 13.52
N SER A 827 68.31 8.99 12.57
CA SER A 827 69.51 9.38 11.83
C SER A 827 69.84 10.83 12.17
N ALA A 828 71.02 11.08 12.74
CA ALA A 828 71.44 12.39 13.25
C ALA A 828 70.40 13.05 14.18
N GLY A 829 69.78 12.26 15.05
CA GLY A 829 68.74 12.73 15.96
C GLY A 829 67.36 12.94 15.35
N ILE A 830 67.12 12.59 14.07
CA ILE A 830 65.81 12.79 13.42
C ILE A 830 65.17 11.45 13.04
N VAL A 831 63.87 11.32 13.32
CA VAL A 831 63.01 10.24 12.81
C VAL A 831 61.93 10.84 11.91
N THR A 832 61.73 10.26 10.73
CA THR A 832 60.62 10.60 9.83
C THR A 832 59.87 9.33 9.43
N ALA A 833 58.54 9.35 9.48
CA ALA A 833 57.70 8.20 9.16
C ALA A 833 56.41 8.62 8.44
N SER A 834 55.96 7.80 7.49
CA SER A 834 54.63 7.93 6.87
C SER A 834 53.61 7.20 7.74
N ILE A 835 52.59 7.93 8.20
CA ILE A 835 51.59 7.48 9.15
C ILE A 835 50.22 7.51 8.47
N ALA A 836 49.48 6.41 8.54
CA ALA A 836 48.14 6.31 7.96
C ALA A 836 47.14 7.24 8.67
N ALA A 837 45.91 7.34 8.16
CA ALA A 837 44.81 7.96 8.90
C ALA A 837 44.42 7.05 10.08
N GLY A 838 44.16 7.63 11.26
CA GLY A 838 43.73 6.88 12.44
C GLY A 838 44.34 7.41 13.75
N SER A 839 44.14 6.66 14.83
CA SER A 839 44.72 7.00 16.14
C SER A 839 46.09 6.36 16.29
N HIS A 840 47.05 7.13 16.78
CA HIS A 840 48.46 6.76 16.87
C HIS A 840 49.04 7.03 18.25
N ILE A 841 49.97 6.18 18.68
CA ILE A 841 50.70 6.32 19.94
C ILE A 841 52.20 6.18 19.72
N ILE A 842 52.96 7.16 20.19
CA ILE A 842 54.42 7.15 20.23
C ILE A 842 54.86 6.71 21.63
N THR A 843 55.74 5.70 21.68
CA THR A 843 56.29 5.14 22.91
C THR A 843 57.80 4.90 22.79
N LYS A 844 58.45 4.61 23.93
CA LYS A 844 59.90 4.41 23.99
C LYS A 844 60.35 3.18 23.17
N GLY A 845 61.29 3.40 22.25
CA GLY A 845 62.21 2.37 21.78
C GLY A 845 63.50 2.38 22.61
N SER A 846 64.22 3.49 22.58
CA SER A 846 65.41 3.82 23.37
C SER A 846 65.15 5.05 24.23
N VAL A 847 65.90 5.23 25.33
CA VAL A 847 65.82 6.47 26.11
C VAL A 847 66.31 7.62 25.23
N ALA A 848 65.50 8.66 25.10
CA ALA A 848 65.79 9.81 24.22
C ALA A 848 65.27 11.11 24.84
N ASN A 849 65.70 12.26 24.32
CA ASN A 849 65.12 13.55 24.67
C ASN A 849 64.55 14.22 23.41
N LEU A 850 63.24 14.39 23.35
CA LEU A 850 62.50 14.93 22.20
C LEU A 850 62.32 16.44 22.33
N PHE A 851 62.79 17.20 21.35
CA PHE A 851 62.68 18.67 21.30
C PHE A 851 61.52 19.17 20.44
N TYR A 852 61.13 18.40 19.42
CA TYR A 852 60.14 18.83 18.42
C TYR A 852 59.41 17.64 17.80
N ILE A 853 58.10 17.79 17.58
CA ILE A 853 57.25 16.85 16.86
C ILE A 853 56.37 17.60 15.85
N SER A 854 56.22 17.06 14.64
CA SER A 854 55.26 17.58 13.66
C SER A 854 54.57 16.49 12.85
N THR A 855 53.30 16.71 12.54
CA THR A 855 52.45 15.86 11.71
C THR A 855 51.91 16.69 10.54
N VAL A 856 52.35 16.34 9.33
CA VAL A 856 52.04 17.11 8.11
C VAL A 856 51.24 16.26 7.14
N TYR A 857 50.03 16.68 6.78
CA TYR A 857 49.18 16.00 5.81
C TYR A 857 49.65 16.26 4.36
N GLY A 858 49.68 15.22 3.53
CA GLY A 858 50.19 15.29 2.15
C GLY A 858 49.37 16.26 1.29
N GLY A 859 49.89 17.48 1.12
CA GLY A 859 49.25 18.56 0.35
C GLY A 859 49.55 19.98 0.84
N SER A 860 50.20 20.14 2.00
CA SER A 860 50.41 21.46 2.62
C SER A 860 51.87 21.91 2.54
N THR A 861 52.20 22.84 1.64
CA THR A 861 53.44 23.63 1.73
C THR A 861 53.33 24.69 2.83
N LEU A 862 54.36 24.77 3.69
CA LEU A 862 54.57 25.85 4.66
C LEU A 862 54.57 27.23 3.96
N LYS A 863 53.77 28.19 4.46
CA LYS A 863 53.99 29.62 4.18
C LYS A 863 53.82 30.48 5.43
N VAL A 864 54.94 31.11 5.80
CA VAL A 864 55.02 32.32 6.61
C VAL A 864 54.41 33.49 5.84
N ALA A 865 53.72 34.39 6.55
CA ALA A 865 53.07 35.59 6.03
C ALA A 865 54.04 36.50 5.23
N PRO A 866 53.55 37.18 4.18
CA PRO A 866 53.26 38.59 4.38
C PRO A 866 52.02 39.14 3.64
N ALA A 867 51.69 40.35 4.08
CA ALA A 867 50.60 41.27 3.78
C ALA A 867 50.00 41.38 2.36
N ALA A 868 48.71 41.70 2.43
CA ALA A 868 47.90 42.56 1.56
C ALA A 868 47.31 42.00 0.26
N ASP A 869 46.00 41.79 0.37
CA ASP A 869 44.92 42.26 -0.50
C ASP A 869 44.51 41.45 -1.74
N SER A 870 43.20 41.17 -1.74
CA SER A 870 42.27 40.93 -2.86
C SER A 870 42.60 39.86 -3.91
N LEU A 871 41.84 38.76 -3.90
CA LEU A 871 40.84 38.38 -4.92
C LEU A 871 40.37 36.92 -4.76
N VAL A 872 39.09 36.81 -4.43
CA VAL A 872 38.04 35.83 -4.82
C VAL A 872 38.45 34.42 -5.28
N THR A 873 38.01 33.45 -4.48
CA THR A 873 37.78 32.04 -4.82
C THR A 873 36.53 31.85 -5.70
N GLU A 874 36.61 31.01 -6.74
CA GLU A 874 35.43 30.29 -7.26
C GLU A 874 35.63 28.77 -7.10
N SER A 875 34.66 28.14 -6.44
CA SER A 875 34.34 26.71 -6.58
C SER A 875 32.90 26.60 -7.08
N THR A 876 32.70 25.79 -8.11
CA THR A 876 31.54 25.75 -9.00
C THR A 876 30.28 25.15 -8.37
N ASN A 877 29.27 25.98 -8.12
CA ASN A 877 27.86 25.59 -7.93
C ASN A 877 27.16 25.46 -9.31
N SER A 878 26.38 24.41 -9.50
CA SER A 878 25.52 24.20 -10.68
C SER A 878 24.48 25.33 -10.80
N LYS A 879 24.60 26.19 -11.83
CA LYS A 879 23.70 27.34 -12.05
C LYS A 879 22.35 26.89 -12.59
N ILE A 880 21.25 27.39 -12.01
CA ILE A 880 19.88 27.28 -12.59
C ILE A 880 19.88 27.91 -13.99
N ILE A 881 19.17 27.33 -14.96
CA ILE A 881 19.00 27.91 -16.30
C ILE A 881 17.53 27.93 -16.72
N LEU A 882 17.18 28.87 -17.61
CA LEU A 882 15.90 28.96 -18.31
C LEU A 882 15.94 28.10 -19.59
N TYR A 883 14.92 27.28 -19.79
CA TYR A 883 14.77 26.38 -20.95
C TYR A 883 13.30 26.29 -21.41
N PRO A 884 13.00 25.89 -22.65
CA PRO A 884 13.93 25.65 -23.74
C PRO A 884 14.57 26.95 -24.24
N ASN A 885 15.84 26.88 -24.64
CA ASN A 885 16.53 28.00 -25.29
C ASN A 885 17.25 27.45 -26.52
N PRO A 886 16.77 27.70 -27.75
CA PRO A 886 15.83 28.76 -28.12
C PRO A 886 14.36 28.49 -27.73
N VAL A 887 13.66 29.54 -27.29
CA VAL A 887 12.25 29.49 -26.85
C VAL A 887 11.29 29.89 -27.98
N SER A 888 10.14 29.21 -28.05
CA SER A 888 9.00 29.56 -28.93
C SER A 888 7.95 30.42 -28.23
N SER A 889 7.44 29.98 -27.07
CA SER A 889 6.38 30.69 -26.34
C SER A 889 6.56 30.72 -24.83
N THR A 890 7.14 29.70 -24.21
CA THR A 890 7.21 29.60 -22.74
C THR A 890 8.59 29.12 -22.28
N LEU A 891 9.14 29.77 -21.24
CA LEU A 891 10.36 29.36 -20.54
C LEU A 891 10.04 28.74 -19.18
N TYR A 892 10.88 27.79 -18.75
CA TYR A 892 10.84 27.05 -17.49
C TYR A 892 12.21 27.11 -16.80
N LEU A 893 12.25 26.92 -15.49
CA LEU A 893 13.48 26.88 -14.69
C LEU A 893 13.98 25.43 -14.52
N SER A 894 15.27 25.18 -14.74
CA SER A 894 15.87 23.83 -14.76
C SER A 894 15.90 23.10 -13.41
N ASP A 895 15.66 23.81 -12.31
CA ASP A 895 15.60 23.26 -10.96
C ASP A 895 14.48 23.95 -10.17
N SER A 896 13.45 23.20 -9.79
CA SER A 896 12.28 23.70 -9.05
C SER A 896 12.52 23.83 -7.54
N ASN A 897 13.63 23.31 -7.01
CA ASN A 897 13.93 23.33 -5.57
C ASN A 897 14.71 24.57 -5.12
N GLN A 898 15.31 25.32 -6.05
CA GLN A 898 15.94 26.60 -5.74
C GLN A 898 14.93 27.76 -5.79
N LYS A 899 14.90 28.58 -4.74
CA LYS A 899 13.93 29.67 -4.60
C LYS A 899 14.28 30.85 -5.50
N VAL A 900 13.71 30.87 -6.71
CA VAL A 900 13.78 32.03 -7.61
C VAL A 900 12.90 33.17 -7.08
N GLU A 901 13.54 34.32 -6.86
CA GLU A 901 12.88 35.50 -6.35
C GLU A 901 12.21 36.33 -7.46
N LYS A 902 12.85 36.44 -8.63
CA LYS A 902 12.30 37.09 -9.84
C LYS A 902 13.17 36.83 -11.05
N VAL A 903 12.58 36.93 -12.25
CA VAL A 903 13.31 36.95 -13.53
C VAL A 903 12.94 38.21 -14.31
N LEU A 904 13.96 38.87 -14.85
CA LEU A 904 13.82 40.08 -15.68
C LEU A 904 14.41 39.82 -17.07
N ILE A 905 13.66 40.03 -18.14
CA ILE A 905 14.13 39.84 -19.52
C ILE A 905 14.24 41.18 -20.22
N TYR A 906 15.42 41.48 -20.77
CA TYR A 906 15.75 42.71 -21.48
C TYR A 906 15.99 42.43 -22.96
N ASN A 907 15.61 43.37 -23.83
CA ASN A 907 16.03 43.33 -25.24
C ASN A 907 17.50 43.79 -25.40
N ILE A 908 18.06 43.67 -26.61
CA ILE A 908 19.47 44.04 -26.89
C ILE A 908 19.78 45.54 -26.68
N SER A 909 18.78 46.40 -26.67
CA SER A 909 18.93 47.83 -26.38
C SER A 909 18.93 48.13 -24.88
N GLY A 910 18.80 47.11 -24.03
CA GLY A 910 18.79 47.23 -22.57
C GLY A 910 17.42 47.57 -21.98
N ASN A 911 16.35 47.56 -22.78
CA ASN A 911 15.00 47.83 -22.28
C ASN A 911 14.39 46.57 -21.67
N LEU A 912 13.83 46.70 -20.46
CA LEU A 912 13.12 45.62 -19.77
C LEU A 912 11.79 45.34 -20.49
N VAL A 913 11.60 44.10 -20.95
CA VAL A 913 10.42 43.68 -21.73
C VAL A 913 9.53 42.68 -20.99
N ILE A 914 10.06 41.87 -20.08
CA ILE A 914 9.27 40.94 -19.23
C ILE A 914 9.80 40.95 -17.79
N THR A 915 8.88 40.90 -16.83
CA THR A 915 9.17 40.69 -15.39
C THR A 915 8.29 39.56 -14.86
N SER A 916 8.89 38.56 -14.22
CA SER A 916 8.17 37.52 -13.48
C SER A 916 8.46 37.60 -11.97
N GLY A 917 7.47 37.23 -11.15
CA GLY A 917 7.50 37.36 -9.69
C GLY A 917 8.09 36.16 -8.93
N LYS A 918 8.03 36.21 -7.59
CA LYS A 918 8.49 35.14 -6.69
C LYS A 918 7.80 33.81 -6.99
N GLN A 919 8.57 32.73 -7.02
CA GLN A 919 8.08 31.35 -7.22
C GLN A 919 7.31 31.12 -8.53
N THR A 920 7.73 31.78 -9.61
CA THR A 920 7.14 31.57 -10.94
C THR A 920 7.74 30.32 -11.59
N GLU A 921 6.94 29.29 -11.85
CA GLU A 921 7.40 28.02 -12.46
C GLU A 921 7.58 28.11 -13.99
N SER A 922 6.89 29.05 -14.66
CA SER A 922 7.02 29.28 -16.10
C SER A 922 6.79 30.75 -16.50
N ILE A 923 7.46 31.19 -17.57
CA ILE A 923 7.42 32.58 -18.06
C ILE A 923 6.93 32.58 -19.51
N ASP A 924 5.79 33.23 -19.75
CA ASP A 924 5.25 33.43 -21.10
C ASP A 924 6.06 34.53 -21.84
N THR A 925 6.55 34.17 -23.02
CA THR A 925 7.38 34.98 -23.92
C THR A 925 6.74 35.13 -25.30
N SER A 926 5.48 34.73 -25.47
CA SER A 926 4.73 34.80 -26.73
C SER A 926 4.62 36.23 -27.29
N SER A 927 4.68 37.24 -26.44
CA SER A 927 4.65 38.66 -26.80
C SER A 927 5.98 39.21 -27.32
N LEU A 928 7.09 38.45 -27.19
CA LEU A 928 8.40 38.84 -27.71
C LEU A 928 8.53 38.52 -29.19
N ILE A 929 9.04 39.47 -29.97
CA ILE A 929 9.42 39.23 -31.37
C ILE A 929 10.68 38.37 -31.45
N PRO A 930 10.89 37.60 -32.54
CA PRO A 930 12.10 36.80 -32.74
C PRO A 930 13.39 37.63 -32.60
N GLY A 931 14.37 37.11 -31.85
CA GLY A 931 15.60 37.84 -31.55
C GLY A 931 16.30 37.39 -30.28
N THR A 932 17.40 38.07 -29.95
CA THR A 932 18.22 37.78 -28.76
C THR A 932 17.80 38.66 -27.59
N TYR A 933 17.68 38.07 -26.41
CA TYR A 933 17.32 38.75 -25.17
C TYR A 933 18.29 38.37 -24.05
N LEU A 934 18.37 39.19 -23.01
CA LEU A 934 19.15 38.92 -21.81
C LEU A 934 18.20 38.73 -20.62
N ALA A 935 18.16 37.53 -20.06
CA ALA A 935 17.47 37.27 -18.81
C ALA A 935 18.43 37.47 -17.62
N LYS A 936 17.95 38.14 -16.58
CA LYS A 936 18.61 38.23 -15.28
C LYS A 936 17.75 37.53 -14.24
N ILE A 937 18.30 36.47 -13.66
CA ILE A 937 17.65 35.59 -12.71
C ILE A 937 18.16 35.94 -11.32
N TYR A 938 17.24 36.17 -10.38
CA TYR A 938 17.55 36.44 -8.97
C TYR A 938 17.13 35.24 -8.12
N THR A 939 18.07 34.71 -7.34
CA THR A 939 17.87 33.65 -6.35
C THR A 939 18.25 34.16 -4.97
N THR A 940 17.94 33.38 -3.93
CA THR A 940 18.34 33.69 -2.56
C THR A 940 19.87 33.66 -2.34
N GLU A 941 20.62 33.09 -3.28
CA GLU A 941 22.09 32.97 -3.23
C GLU A 941 22.81 34.00 -4.13
N GLY A 942 22.08 34.77 -4.94
CA GLY A 942 22.66 35.79 -5.80
C GLY A 942 21.85 36.05 -7.08
N SER A 943 22.44 36.76 -8.06
CA SER A 943 21.81 36.93 -9.37
C SER A 943 22.79 36.62 -10.49
N PHE A 944 22.31 36.02 -11.58
CA PHE A 944 23.12 35.73 -12.75
C PHE A 944 22.34 36.02 -14.05
N ASN A 945 23.07 36.16 -15.15
CA ASN A 945 22.48 36.47 -16.45
C ASN A 945 22.54 35.25 -17.39
N GLN A 946 21.53 35.13 -18.26
CA GLN A 946 21.47 34.12 -19.32
C GLN A 946 20.98 34.76 -20.62
N THR A 947 21.64 34.43 -21.73
CA THR A 947 21.20 34.87 -23.06
C THR A 947 20.09 33.95 -23.57
N LEU A 948 19.00 34.52 -24.05
CA LEU A 948 17.84 33.83 -24.58
C LEU A 948 17.69 34.11 -26.08
N LEU A 949 17.36 33.08 -26.85
CA LEU A 949 17.06 33.15 -28.28
C LEU A 949 15.57 32.89 -28.48
N LYS A 950 14.83 33.90 -28.93
CA LYS A 950 13.41 33.78 -29.30
C LYS A 950 13.32 33.41 -30.78
N LYS A 951 12.67 32.27 -31.07
CA LYS A 951 12.34 31.86 -32.44
C LYS A 951 11.19 32.68 -33.01
#